data_AF-A0AAE2QZ02-F1
#
_entry.id   AF-A0AAE2QZ02-F1
#
_cell.length_a   1.000
_cell.length_b   1.000
_cell.length_c   1.000
_cell.angle_alpha   90.00
_cell.angle_beta   90.00
_cell.angle_gamma   90.00
#
_symmetry.space_group_name_H-M   'P 1'
#
loop_
_entity.id
_entity.type
_entity.pdbx_description
1 polymer ?
#
loop_
_entity_poly.entity_id
_entity_poly.type
_entity_poly.pdbx_seq_one_letter_code
_entity_poly.pdbx_strand_id
1 'polypeptide(L)'
;MTQDELLALIDQAAEEGWTELDLSGQGLTELPPEIGKLTQLETLILGRVEKWEVVDSKVQPLLTTNALTTLPTELSNLKNLKHLDLSGNPLGKIPQSAFQLVSLTSVWCVSTNLASIPACIGQLSNLTTLSLDSNQISEIPACIGQLSNLTELYLDSNQISEIPVCIGQLSNLTTLYLSSNQISEIPACIGQLSNLTTLSLSSNQISEIPVCIGQLSNLTTLSLYRNQISEIPVCIGQLSNLTELYLDSNQISEIPACIGQLSNLTELYLDSNQISEIPACIGQLSNLTELYLSSNQISEIPACIGQLSNLTTLSLSSNQISEIPACIGQLSNLTTLSLDSNQISEIPACIGQLSNLTTLYLYRNQISEIPACIGQLSNLTTLSLDSNQISEIPACIGQLSNLTTLSLSSNQISEIPACIGQLSNLTELYLSSNQISEIPACIGQLSNLTTLYLSSNQISEIPACIGQLSNLTTLYLYSNQISEIPACIGQLSNLTTLYLYRNQISEIPACIGQLSNLTTLYLSSNQISEIPACIGQLKSLEKLDLENNEIEACPNWLENLPNLKTLDLRRNPLPISPEVLGPTKLSDDPGPIEAIFNYLNKLHSDEVKPLNEAKLLLVGQGSVGKTSLVRQLIDGSFNANEPQTDGLKVYKWGVHVNAKDVRLNVWDFGGQEIYHATHQFFLTKRSLYLLVCNCRTSEDENRIEYWLKLIQSFGGASPVIIVGNKKDEQPLDINRKALQQKYPNICAILETSCQTGDGIQDLRAAITREVGKLHDVYNLLPLSWFQVKEQLEAMEKDFITYNEYIGICHQNKISEEPNQEQLINLLHNLGLVLNFRDHAFLQSTNVLNPDWVTQGIYALLSDETLKTQSKGILIDDDLSRVLSPERYPVDRHRYLTELMQEFQLCFALPNCPNPKFLIPGLLPKDEPDDTSLRGDTLEFQYHYRILPESVLSRFIVLAHEKIHNQTCWRSGVMLEYREGDEIYNIARIRADPEDKKIFISVSGREPTRRVFLSLIRDTFTKIHRSFADLEVTEWVPVPGYPDHPPLDYQELLGLEAMGELDYPIGKLRIKVNLRQLLNGYESLKSRQHKRFANREERWFQEEGLSRRIEIVNNIYNTNQQKQGDYQPVTEITNNNQRANIANLVNEAKDSAQVTASNFTQTSGTSTADLLKIINNLRQTATQFPQDVQEDIIIDIEDVEEEIKKTAEQRNIPRLKKRLAALVTAASMIAGSVAAANEFADDVIDLGSKVGIELQLPSAP
;
A
#
# COMPACT_ATOMS: atom_id res chain seq x y z
N MET A 1 -40.45 -12.96 -24.27
CA MET A 1 -41.64 -13.73 -24.68
C MET A 1 -42.65 -13.72 -23.56
N THR A 2 -43.93 -13.49 -23.86
CA THR A 2 -45.02 -13.54 -22.87
C THR A 2 -45.47 -14.98 -22.59
N GLN A 3 -46.16 -15.21 -21.47
CA GLN A 3 -46.66 -16.54 -21.10
C GLN A 3 -47.65 -17.11 -22.12
N ASP A 4 -48.54 -16.27 -22.68
CA ASP A 4 -49.49 -16.68 -23.70
C ASP A 4 -48.80 -17.08 -25.02
N GLU A 5 -47.75 -16.36 -25.42
CA GLU A 5 -46.93 -16.71 -26.59
C GLU A 5 -46.19 -18.03 -26.39
N LEU A 6 -45.64 -18.25 -25.19
CA LEU A 6 -44.98 -19.51 -24.84
C LEU A 6 -45.95 -20.70 -24.86
N LEU A 7 -47.17 -20.53 -24.32
CA LEU A 7 -48.20 -21.57 -24.35
C LEU A 7 -48.63 -21.90 -25.79
N ALA A 8 -48.82 -20.88 -26.62
CA ALA A 8 -49.15 -21.07 -28.04
C ALA A 8 -48.03 -21.79 -28.80
N LEU A 9 -46.76 -21.47 -28.52
CA LEU A 9 -45.60 -22.15 -29.10
C LEU A 9 -45.53 -23.62 -28.67
N ILE A 10 -45.77 -23.91 -27.38
CA ILE A 10 -45.81 -25.28 -26.86
C ILE A 10 -46.94 -26.08 -27.52
N ASP A 11 -48.14 -25.51 -27.66
CA ASP A 11 -49.25 -26.19 -28.32
C ASP A 11 -48.95 -26.45 -29.81
N GLN A 12 -48.33 -25.49 -30.51
CA GLN A 12 -47.88 -25.67 -31.89
C GLN A 12 -46.82 -26.78 -32.00
N ALA A 13 -45.79 -26.75 -31.15
CA ALA A 13 -44.73 -27.75 -31.14
C ALA A 13 -45.27 -29.16 -30.81
N ALA A 14 -46.32 -29.25 -30.00
CA ALA A 14 -47.00 -30.51 -29.70
C ALA A 14 -47.79 -31.05 -30.89
N GLU A 15 -48.51 -30.18 -31.63
CA GLU A 15 -49.26 -30.56 -32.84
C GLU A 15 -48.34 -30.98 -34.00
N GLU A 16 -47.22 -30.27 -34.18
CA GLU A 16 -46.27 -30.51 -35.26
C GLU A 16 -45.24 -31.60 -34.92
N GLY A 17 -45.14 -32.03 -33.66
CA GLY A 17 -44.25 -33.10 -33.22
C GLY A 17 -42.77 -32.72 -33.27
N TRP A 18 -42.42 -31.53 -32.79
CA TRP A 18 -41.03 -31.05 -32.79
C TRP A 18 -40.11 -31.94 -31.94
N THR A 19 -38.87 -32.09 -32.41
CA THR A 19 -37.81 -32.87 -31.75
C THR A 19 -36.78 -31.97 -31.06
N GLU A 20 -36.74 -30.68 -31.37
CA GLU A 20 -35.85 -29.70 -30.75
C GLU A 20 -36.64 -28.42 -30.44
N LEU A 21 -36.37 -27.85 -29.27
CA LEU A 21 -36.97 -26.60 -28.84
C LEU A 21 -35.93 -25.77 -28.06
N ASP A 22 -35.59 -24.61 -28.62
CA ASP A 22 -34.71 -23.63 -27.99
C ASP A 22 -35.54 -22.44 -27.49
N LEU A 23 -35.52 -22.24 -26.18
CA LEU A 23 -36.17 -21.14 -25.46
C LEU A 23 -35.15 -20.24 -24.76
N SER A 24 -33.85 -20.36 -25.05
CA SER A 24 -32.81 -19.51 -24.46
C SER A 24 -33.00 -18.02 -24.80
N GLY A 25 -32.66 -17.13 -23.87
CA GLY A 25 -32.66 -15.69 -24.12
C GLY A 25 -34.04 -15.04 -24.29
N GLN A 26 -35.12 -15.78 -24.02
CA GLN A 26 -36.50 -15.31 -24.22
C GLN A 26 -37.05 -14.48 -23.05
N GLY A 27 -36.27 -14.27 -21.99
CA GLY A 27 -36.66 -13.54 -20.78
C GLY A 27 -37.69 -14.27 -19.93
N LEU A 28 -37.67 -15.61 -19.93
CA LEU A 28 -38.61 -16.44 -19.20
C LEU A 28 -38.33 -16.42 -17.69
N THR A 29 -39.36 -16.20 -16.88
CA THR A 29 -39.29 -16.29 -15.42
C THR A 29 -39.81 -17.63 -14.88
N GLU A 30 -40.66 -18.31 -15.64
CA GLU A 30 -41.20 -19.63 -15.31
C GLU A 30 -41.37 -20.49 -16.57
N LEU A 31 -41.24 -21.81 -16.40
CA LEU A 31 -41.54 -22.79 -17.44
C LEU A 31 -42.89 -23.47 -17.12
N PRO A 32 -43.90 -23.33 -17.99
CA PRO A 32 -45.24 -23.81 -17.70
C PRO A 32 -45.33 -25.36 -17.73
N PRO A 33 -46.21 -25.99 -16.92
CA PRO A 33 -46.41 -27.44 -16.89
C PRO A 33 -46.74 -28.07 -18.26
N GLU A 34 -47.34 -27.29 -19.15
CA GLU A 34 -47.71 -27.67 -20.52
C GLU A 34 -46.51 -28.14 -21.35
N ILE A 35 -45.28 -27.79 -20.97
CA ILE A 35 -44.05 -28.33 -21.60
C ILE A 35 -44.07 -29.86 -21.65
N GLY A 36 -44.70 -30.52 -20.67
CA GLY A 36 -44.85 -31.97 -20.63
C GLY A 36 -45.71 -32.58 -21.74
N LYS A 37 -46.40 -31.78 -22.57
CA LYS A 37 -47.13 -32.23 -23.76
C LYS A 37 -46.18 -32.65 -24.89
N LEU A 38 -44.95 -32.14 -24.91
CA LEU A 38 -43.96 -32.31 -26.00
C LEU A 38 -43.26 -33.68 -25.99
N THR A 39 -44.01 -34.78 -25.95
CA THR A 39 -43.46 -36.14 -25.76
C THR A 39 -42.48 -36.61 -26.86
N GLN A 40 -42.43 -35.95 -28.02
CA GLN A 40 -41.48 -36.24 -29.12
C GLN A 40 -40.14 -35.50 -28.99
N LEU A 41 -39.99 -34.60 -28.02
CA LEU A 41 -38.83 -33.74 -27.88
C LEU A 41 -37.58 -34.55 -27.49
N GLU A 42 -36.50 -34.35 -28.24
CA GLU A 42 -35.17 -34.93 -27.99
C GLU A 42 -34.18 -33.88 -27.43
N THR A 43 -34.34 -32.60 -27.78
CA THR A 43 -33.47 -31.49 -27.34
C THR A 43 -34.29 -30.35 -26.76
N LEU A 44 -33.93 -29.91 -25.55
CA LEU A 44 -34.52 -28.74 -24.90
C LEU A 44 -33.41 -27.82 -24.38
N ILE A 45 -33.42 -26.58 -24.85
CA ILE A 45 -32.45 -25.54 -24.46
C ILE A 45 -33.22 -24.42 -23.76
N LEU A 46 -33.00 -24.25 -22.45
CA LEU A 46 -33.60 -23.21 -21.62
C LEU A 46 -32.60 -22.09 -21.27
N GLY A 47 -31.34 -22.30 -21.61
CA GLY A 47 -30.26 -21.33 -21.59
C GLY A 47 -29.06 -21.97 -22.29
N ARG A 48 -28.04 -21.18 -22.63
CA ARG A 48 -26.98 -21.63 -23.52
C ARG A 48 -25.64 -21.00 -23.17
N VAL A 49 -24.56 -21.78 -23.23
CA VAL A 49 -23.19 -21.26 -23.23
C VAL A 49 -22.78 -20.93 -24.68
N GLU A 50 -22.53 -19.66 -24.97
CA GLU A 50 -22.14 -19.19 -26.32
C GLU A 50 -20.62 -19.37 -26.54
N LYS A 51 -19.83 -19.00 -25.53
CA LYS A 51 -18.38 -19.11 -25.52
C LYS A 51 -17.85 -18.96 -24.10
N TRP A 52 -16.61 -19.36 -23.88
CA TRP A 52 -15.88 -19.06 -22.66
C TRP A 52 -14.96 -17.86 -22.91
N GLU A 53 -14.97 -16.88 -22.00
CA GLU A 53 -14.09 -15.70 -22.05
C GLU A 53 -13.23 -15.64 -20.80
N VAL A 54 -11.99 -15.17 -20.93
CA VAL A 54 -11.13 -14.89 -19.77
C VAL A 54 -11.36 -13.45 -19.34
N VAL A 55 -12.00 -13.26 -18.19
CA VAL A 55 -12.25 -11.96 -17.57
C VAL A 55 -11.51 -11.94 -16.23
N ASP A 56 -10.60 -10.97 -16.03
CA ASP A 56 -9.81 -10.83 -14.80
C ASP A 56 -9.04 -12.11 -14.38
N SER A 57 -8.44 -12.81 -15.34
CA SER A 57 -7.74 -14.10 -15.12
C SER A 57 -8.66 -15.24 -14.63
N LYS A 58 -9.98 -15.13 -14.81
CA LYS A 58 -10.97 -16.18 -14.57
C LYS A 58 -11.69 -16.51 -15.86
N VAL A 59 -11.84 -17.79 -16.16
CA VAL A 59 -12.66 -18.24 -17.29
C VAL A 59 -14.12 -18.12 -16.87
N GLN A 60 -14.90 -17.31 -17.60
CA GLN A 60 -16.34 -17.13 -17.38
C GLN A 60 -17.11 -17.51 -18.65
N PRO A 61 -18.27 -18.18 -18.51
CA PRO A 61 -19.10 -18.49 -19.66
C PRO A 61 -19.90 -17.25 -20.06
N LEU A 62 -19.86 -16.89 -21.35
CA LEU A 62 -20.86 -16.00 -21.94
C LEU A 62 -22.14 -16.80 -22.15
N LEU A 63 -23.21 -16.38 -21.49
CA LEU A 63 -24.46 -17.14 -21.44
C LEU A 63 -25.62 -16.40 -22.10
N THR A 64 -26.43 -17.12 -22.87
CA THR A 64 -27.76 -16.69 -23.30
C THR A 64 -28.77 -17.26 -22.31
N THR A 65 -29.30 -16.42 -21.42
CA THR A 65 -30.01 -16.88 -20.21
C THR A 65 -31.50 -16.56 -20.20
N ASN A 66 -32.21 -17.26 -19.33
CA ASN A 66 -33.53 -16.86 -18.83
C ASN A 66 -33.41 -16.59 -17.32
N ALA A 67 -34.53 -16.25 -16.67
CA ALA A 67 -34.62 -16.00 -15.23
C ALA A 67 -35.40 -17.12 -14.51
N LEU A 68 -35.27 -18.37 -14.98
CA LEU A 68 -35.98 -19.50 -14.38
C LEU A 68 -35.41 -19.84 -13.00
N THR A 69 -36.27 -19.86 -11.98
CA THR A 69 -35.87 -20.25 -10.61
C THR A 69 -36.28 -21.68 -10.26
N THR A 70 -37.21 -22.29 -11.02
CA THR A 70 -37.71 -23.65 -10.79
C THR A 70 -38.09 -24.32 -12.12
N LEU A 71 -38.19 -25.66 -12.11
CA LEU A 71 -38.67 -26.45 -13.24
C LEU A 71 -39.95 -27.23 -12.86
N PRO A 72 -40.94 -27.34 -13.76
CA PRO A 72 -42.19 -28.06 -13.51
C PRO A 72 -41.97 -29.58 -13.42
N THR A 73 -42.80 -30.26 -12.63
CA THR A 73 -42.73 -31.73 -12.46
C THR A 73 -43.01 -32.50 -13.75
N GLU A 74 -43.83 -31.90 -14.61
CA GLU A 74 -44.28 -32.38 -15.92
C GLU A 74 -43.15 -32.50 -16.93
N LEU A 75 -41.98 -31.88 -16.67
CA LEU A 75 -40.76 -32.10 -17.44
C LEU A 75 -40.40 -33.60 -17.53
N SER A 76 -40.73 -34.38 -16.49
CA SER A 76 -40.53 -35.83 -16.46
C SER A 76 -41.34 -36.62 -17.51
N ASN A 77 -42.32 -36.00 -18.17
CA ASN A 77 -43.10 -36.61 -19.24
C ASN A 77 -42.33 -36.70 -20.57
N LEU A 78 -41.22 -35.96 -20.72
CA LEU A 78 -40.41 -35.90 -21.94
C LEU A 78 -39.49 -37.13 -22.09
N LYS A 79 -40.06 -38.33 -22.17
CA LYS A 79 -39.31 -39.60 -22.13
C LYS A 79 -38.30 -39.79 -23.26
N ASN A 80 -38.38 -39.03 -24.35
CA ASN A 80 -37.44 -39.07 -25.47
C ASN A 80 -36.30 -38.05 -25.37
N LEU A 81 -36.27 -37.22 -24.33
CA LEU A 81 -35.29 -36.16 -24.19
C LEU A 81 -33.87 -36.73 -24.02
N LYS A 82 -32.96 -36.33 -24.91
CA LYS A 82 -31.55 -36.73 -24.97
C LYS A 82 -30.61 -35.60 -24.56
N HIS A 83 -30.96 -34.35 -24.84
CA HIS A 83 -30.16 -33.17 -24.49
C HIS A 83 -31.01 -32.16 -23.73
N LEU A 84 -30.48 -31.71 -22.58
CA LEU A 84 -31.10 -30.69 -21.75
C LEU A 84 -30.06 -29.66 -21.33
N ASP A 85 -30.24 -28.41 -21.77
CA ASP A 85 -29.42 -27.27 -21.35
C ASP A 85 -30.23 -26.31 -20.49
N LEU A 86 -29.77 -26.13 -19.25
CA LEU A 86 -30.37 -25.28 -18.23
C LEU A 86 -29.48 -24.05 -17.93
N SER A 87 -28.37 -23.88 -18.65
CA SER A 87 -27.29 -22.97 -18.27
C SER A 87 -27.75 -21.52 -18.10
N GLY A 88 -27.19 -20.84 -17.09
CA GLY A 88 -27.45 -19.45 -16.76
C GLY A 88 -28.82 -19.15 -16.13
N ASN A 89 -29.63 -20.17 -15.83
CA ASN A 89 -30.86 -20.02 -15.07
C ASN A 89 -30.62 -20.21 -13.56
N PRO A 90 -31.03 -19.29 -12.68
CA PRO A 90 -30.77 -19.34 -11.24
C PRO A 90 -31.69 -20.35 -10.52
N LEU A 91 -31.61 -21.64 -10.89
CA LEU A 91 -32.48 -22.70 -10.40
C LEU A 91 -32.25 -23.03 -8.92
N GLY A 92 -31.01 -22.96 -8.44
CA GLY A 92 -30.64 -23.33 -7.07
C GLY A 92 -30.64 -24.85 -6.80
N LYS A 93 -31.64 -25.57 -7.31
CA LYS A 93 -31.77 -27.04 -7.24
C LYS A 93 -32.42 -27.58 -8.52
N ILE A 94 -31.98 -28.77 -8.94
CA ILE A 94 -32.67 -29.54 -9.99
C ILE A 94 -33.77 -30.40 -9.33
N PRO A 95 -35.02 -30.37 -9.80
CA PRO A 95 -36.06 -31.21 -9.23
C PRO A 95 -35.79 -32.70 -9.48
N GLN A 96 -36.15 -33.54 -8.50
CA GLN A 96 -35.94 -34.99 -8.60
C GLN A 96 -36.60 -35.62 -9.83
N SER A 97 -37.68 -35.02 -10.34
CA SER A 97 -38.40 -35.46 -11.54
C SER A 97 -37.53 -35.39 -12.81
N ALA A 98 -36.56 -34.47 -12.90
CA ALA A 98 -35.67 -34.35 -14.06
C ALA A 98 -34.76 -35.59 -14.21
N PHE A 99 -34.43 -36.26 -13.10
CA PHE A 99 -33.61 -37.48 -13.10
C PHE A 99 -34.39 -38.75 -13.48
N GLN A 100 -35.70 -38.65 -13.75
CA GLN A 100 -36.52 -39.73 -14.31
C GLN A 100 -36.45 -39.78 -15.85
N LEU A 101 -35.70 -38.87 -16.47
CA LEU A 101 -35.49 -38.76 -17.92
C LEU A 101 -34.31 -39.65 -18.35
N VAL A 102 -34.49 -40.97 -18.25
CA VAL A 102 -33.43 -41.97 -18.47
C VAL A 102 -32.85 -41.98 -19.90
N SER A 103 -33.46 -41.29 -20.86
CA SER A 103 -32.97 -41.15 -22.24
C SER A 103 -31.90 -40.06 -22.40
N LEU A 104 -31.65 -39.26 -21.35
CA LEU A 104 -30.66 -38.18 -21.39
C LEU A 104 -29.24 -38.72 -21.64
N THR A 105 -28.60 -38.11 -22.62
CA THR A 105 -27.19 -38.31 -23.01
C THR A 105 -26.33 -37.11 -22.66
N SER A 106 -26.92 -35.91 -22.61
CA SER A 106 -26.20 -34.67 -22.29
C SER A 106 -27.04 -33.78 -21.39
N VAL A 107 -26.44 -33.31 -20.29
CA VAL A 107 -27.06 -32.37 -19.35
C VAL A 107 -26.09 -31.24 -19.04
N TRP A 108 -26.52 -30.01 -19.28
CA TRP A 108 -25.73 -28.79 -19.07
C TRP A 108 -26.44 -27.90 -18.05
N CYS A 109 -25.75 -27.56 -16.97
CA CYS A 109 -26.27 -26.70 -15.91
C CYS A 109 -25.22 -25.68 -15.47
N VAL A 110 -24.58 -24.99 -16.42
CA VAL A 110 -23.52 -24.02 -16.13
C VAL A 110 -24.10 -22.77 -15.48
N SER A 111 -23.52 -22.27 -14.39
CA SER A 111 -23.99 -21.05 -13.71
C SER A 111 -25.48 -21.07 -13.33
N THR A 112 -25.92 -22.17 -12.71
CA THR A 112 -27.33 -22.37 -12.32
C THR A 112 -27.59 -22.26 -10.81
N ASN A 113 -26.58 -21.80 -10.05
CA ASN A 113 -26.57 -21.68 -8.59
C ASN A 113 -26.80 -23.00 -7.85
N LEU A 114 -26.43 -24.15 -8.44
CA LEU A 114 -26.60 -25.45 -7.79
C LEU A 114 -25.68 -25.58 -6.57
N ALA A 115 -26.28 -25.88 -5.41
CA ALA A 115 -25.52 -26.12 -4.18
C ALA A 115 -25.03 -27.57 -4.03
N SER A 116 -25.64 -28.53 -4.74
CA SER A 116 -25.24 -29.93 -4.66
C SER A 116 -25.73 -30.75 -5.86
N ILE A 117 -25.06 -31.87 -6.12
CA ILE A 117 -25.46 -32.86 -7.12
C ILE A 117 -26.40 -33.88 -6.44
N PRO A 118 -27.66 -34.03 -6.89
CA PRO A 118 -28.59 -34.97 -6.27
C PRO A 118 -28.17 -36.43 -6.48
N ALA A 119 -28.32 -37.27 -5.45
CA ALA A 119 -27.99 -38.71 -5.54
C ALA A 119 -28.75 -39.46 -6.65
N CYS A 120 -29.90 -38.94 -7.09
CA CYS A 120 -30.67 -39.51 -8.21
C CYS A 120 -29.96 -39.37 -9.57
N ILE A 121 -28.89 -38.56 -9.71
CA ILE A 121 -28.13 -38.43 -10.96
C ILE A 121 -27.67 -39.80 -11.49
N GLY A 122 -27.31 -40.74 -10.61
CA GLY A 122 -26.88 -42.09 -10.98
C GLY A 122 -27.93 -42.93 -11.74
N GLN A 123 -29.20 -42.49 -11.77
CA GLN A 123 -30.26 -43.13 -12.58
C GLN A 123 -30.12 -42.83 -14.09
N LEU A 124 -29.40 -41.78 -14.46
CA LEU A 124 -29.19 -41.35 -15.85
C LEU A 124 -28.06 -42.15 -16.53
N SER A 125 -28.19 -43.48 -16.57
CA SER A 125 -27.14 -44.39 -17.07
C SER A 125 -26.72 -44.20 -18.53
N ASN A 126 -27.50 -43.48 -19.35
CA ASN A 126 -27.17 -43.16 -20.76
C ASN A 126 -26.34 -41.87 -20.91
N LEU A 127 -26.05 -41.16 -19.83
CA LEU A 127 -25.35 -39.88 -19.87
C LEU A 127 -23.90 -40.05 -20.35
N THR A 128 -23.54 -39.32 -21.41
CA THR A 128 -22.18 -39.21 -21.96
C THR A 128 -21.53 -37.90 -21.55
N THR A 129 -22.30 -36.82 -21.43
CA THR A 129 -21.80 -35.48 -21.09
C THR A 129 -22.58 -34.89 -19.91
N LEU A 130 -21.84 -34.44 -18.89
CA LEU A 130 -22.38 -33.71 -17.76
C LEU A 130 -21.54 -32.47 -17.50
N SER A 131 -22.13 -31.29 -17.70
CA SER A 131 -21.50 -30.01 -17.33
C SER A 131 -22.26 -29.34 -16.19
N LEU A 132 -21.52 -29.06 -15.12
CA LEU A 132 -21.98 -28.45 -13.88
C LEU A 132 -21.06 -27.29 -13.46
N ASP A 133 -20.39 -26.67 -14.43
CA ASP A 133 -19.41 -25.60 -14.17
C ASP A 133 -20.04 -24.35 -13.54
N SER A 134 -19.23 -23.59 -12.81
CA SER A 134 -19.60 -22.29 -12.25
C SER A 134 -20.83 -22.34 -11.33
N ASN A 135 -20.92 -23.36 -10.48
CA ASN A 135 -21.98 -23.51 -9.47
C ASN A 135 -21.42 -23.36 -8.04
N GLN A 136 -22.18 -23.83 -7.05
CA GLN A 136 -21.84 -23.82 -5.63
C GLN A 136 -21.75 -25.25 -5.08
N ILE A 137 -21.37 -26.22 -5.92
CA ILE A 137 -21.32 -27.63 -5.53
C ILE A 137 -20.13 -27.86 -4.62
N SER A 138 -20.35 -28.41 -3.42
CA SER A 138 -19.28 -28.75 -2.48
C SER A 138 -18.85 -30.23 -2.49
N GLU A 139 -19.70 -31.14 -3.00
CA GLU A 139 -19.43 -32.58 -2.99
C GLU A 139 -19.87 -33.26 -4.28
N ILE A 140 -19.06 -34.21 -4.76
CA ILE A 140 -19.42 -35.13 -5.83
C ILE A 140 -19.99 -36.42 -5.18
N PRO A 141 -21.27 -36.77 -5.38
CA PRO A 141 -21.89 -37.90 -4.72
C PRO A 141 -21.37 -39.23 -5.27
N ALA A 142 -21.28 -40.23 -4.39
CA ALA A 142 -20.77 -41.57 -4.75
C ALA A 142 -21.52 -42.24 -5.92
N CYS A 143 -22.79 -41.89 -6.14
CA CYS A 143 -23.58 -42.42 -7.26
C CYS A 143 -23.09 -41.96 -8.64
N ILE A 144 -22.21 -40.95 -8.73
CA ILE A 144 -21.61 -40.52 -10.01
C ILE A 144 -20.92 -41.70 -10.72
N GLY A 145 -20.31 -42.63 -9.97
CA GLY A 145 -19.67 -43.82 -10.51
C GLY A 145 -20.61 -44.80 -11.23
N GLN A 146 -21.93 -44.63 -11.09
CA GLN A 146 -22.94 -45.43 -11.83
C GLN A 146 -23.09 -44.98 -13.29
N LEU A 147 -22.58 -43.80 -13.65
CA LEU A 147 -22.66 -43.23 -15.00
C LEU A 147 -21.62 -43.84 -15.95
N SER A 148 -21.67 -45.15 -16.15
CA SER A 148 -20.64 -45.90 -16.90
C SER A 148 -20.42 -45.47 -18.35
N ASN A 149 -21.35 -44.74 -18.98
CA ASN A 149 -21.23 -44.21 -20.34
C ASN A 149 -20.64 -42.79 -20.41
N LEU A 150 -20.32 -42.17 -19.26
CA LEU A 150 -19.85 -40.80 -19.21
C LEU A 150 -18.46 -40.67 -19.85
N THR A 151 -18.34 -39.80 -20.84
CA THR A 151 -17.10 -39.48 -21.57
C THR A 151 -16.55 -38.11 -21.18
N GLU A 152 -17.42 -37.19 -20.76
CA GLU A 152 -17.06 -35.82 -20.42
C GLU A 152 -17.75 -35.38 -19.12
N LEU A 153 -16.95 -34.92 -18.16
CA LEU A 153 -17.41 -34.39 -16.88
C LEU A 153 -16.75 -33.04 -16.61
N TYR A 154 -17.57 -31.99 -16.53
CA TYR A 154 -17.13 -30.62 -16.26
C TYR A 154 -17.71 -30.13 -14.93
N LEU A 155 -16.82 -29.77 -14.00
CA LEU A 155 -17.10 -29.36 -12.63
C LEU A 155 -16.24 -28.15 -12.22
N ASP A 156 -15.75 -27.37 -13.18
CA ASP A 156 -14.89 -26.21 -12.92
C ASP A 156 -15.64 -25.12 -12.13
N SER A 157 -14.90 -24.33 -11.36
CA SER A 157 -15.43 -23.17 -10.62
C SER A 157 -16.59 -23.54 -9.68
N ASN A 158 -16.35 -24.52 -8.82
CA ASN A 158 -17.27 -24.97 -7.77
C ASN A 158 -16.59 -24.86 -6.40
N GLN A 159 -17.11 -25.56 -5.38
CA GLN A 159 -16.58 -25.59 -4.02
C GLN A 159 -16.14 -27.01 -3.61
N ILE A 160 -15.82 -27.87 -4.59
CA ILE A 160 -15.55 -29.29 -4.36
C ILE A 160 -14.24 -29.45 -3.56
N SER A 161 -14.29 -30.16 -2.44
CA SER A 161 -13.12 -30.39 -1.59
C SER A 161 -12.45 -31.75 -1.80
N GLU A 162 -13.17 -32.75 -2.32
CA GLU A 162 -12.67 -34.11 -2.52
C GLU A 162 -13.18 -34.72 -3.84
N ILE A 163 -12.31 -35.52 -4.48
CA ILE A 163 -12.68 -36.38 -5.60
C ILE A 163 -13.01 -37.78 -5.05
N PRO A 164 -14.26 -38.28 -5.18
CA PRO A 164 -14.65 -39.55 -4.58
C PRO A 164 -14.01 -40.73 -5.31
N VAL A 165 -13.67 -41.79 -4.55
CA VAL A 165 -13.03 -43.00 -5.10
C VAL A 165 -13.83 -43.65 -6.25
N CYS A 166 -15.15 -43.50 -6.26
CA CYS A 166 -16.00 -44.03 -7.33
C CYS A 166 -15.80 -43.37 -8.70
N ILE A 167 -15.11 -42.22 -8.80
CA ILE A 167 -14.71 -41.63 -10.09
C ILE A 167 -13.95 -42.65 -10.94
N GLY A 168 -13.11 -43.50 -10.34
CA GLY A 168 -12.37 -44.55 -11.06
C GLY A 168 -13.25 -45.59 -11.78
N GLN A 169 -14.55 -45.64 -11.50
CA GLN A 169 -15.51 -46.52 -12.19
C GLN A 169 -15.92 -45.97 -13.58
N LEU A 170 -15.65 -44.71 -13.87
CA LEU A 170 -15.99 -44.02 -15.12
C LEU A 170 -15.00 -44.37 -16.25
N SER A 171 -14.90 -45.66 -16.59
CA SER A 171 -13.87 -46.17 -17.51
C SER A 171 -13.90 -45.59 -18.94
N ASN A 172 -15.02 -44.98 -19.37
CA ASN A 172 -15.16 -44.32 -20.68
C ASN A 172 -14.79 -42.83 -20.65
N LEU A 173 -14.42 -42.28 -19.49
CA LEU A 173 -14.14 -40.86 -19.33
C LEU A 173 -12.88 -40.46 -20.11
N THR A 174 -13.04 -39.48 -21.00
CA THR A 174 -11.98 -38.90 -21.83
C THR A 174 -11.57 -37.51 -21.33
N THR A 175 -12.52 -36.76 -20.74
CA THR A 175 -12.31 -35.39 -20.27
C THR A 175 -12.83 -35.23 -18.84
N LEU A 176 -11.97 -34.75 -17.94
CA LEU A 176 -12.32 -34.44 -16.55
C LEU A 176 -11.80 -33.05 -16.15
N TYR A 177 -12.73 -32.13 -15.93
CA TYR A 177 -12.45 -30.73 -15.58
C TYR A 177 -12.94 -30.45 -14.16
N LEU A 178 -12.01 -30.09 -13.27
CA LEU A 178 -12.19 -29.88 -11.83
C LEU A 178 -11.42 -28.64 -11.33
N SER A 179 -11.05 -27.74 -12.23
CA SER A 179 -10.29 -26.52 -11.92
C SER A 179 -11.10 -25.52 -11.09
N SER A 180 -10.41 -24.65 -10.35
CA SER A 180 -11.03 -23.62 -9.49
C SER A 180 -12.01 -24.21 -8.46
N ASN A 181 -11.55 -25.23 -7.73
CA ASN A 181 -12.26 -25.87 -6.62
C ASN A 181 -11.40 -25.78 -5.34
N GLN A 182 -11.70 -26.62 -4.34
CA GLN A 182 -10.98 -26.71 -3.06
C GLN A 182 -10.32 -28.09 -2.88
N ILE A 183 -10.02 -28.78 -3.98
CA ILE A 183 -9.50 -30.15 -3.95
C ILE A 183 -8.09 -30.16 -3.37
N SER A 184 -7.86 -31.01 -2.38
CA SER A 184 -6.56 -31.13 -1.69
C SER A 184 -5.74 -32.36 -2.10
N GLU A 185 -6.40 -33.42 -2.60
CA GLU A 185 -5.76 -34.67 -3.00
C GLU A 185 -6.33 -35.22 -4.32
N ILE A 186 -5.47 -35.84 -5.13
CA ILE A 186 -5.86 -36.63 -6.29
C ILE A 186 -5.91 -38.11 -5.86
N PRO A 187 -7.08 -38.77 -5.84
CA PRO A 187 -7.18 -40.13 -5.33
C PRO A 187 -6.53 -41.14 -6.29
N ALA A 188 -5.96 -42.21 -5.72
CA ALA A 188 -5.27 -43.25 -6.49
C ALA A 188 -6.15 -43.92 -7.58
N CYS A 189 -7.48 -43.88 -7.43
CA CYS A 189 -8.40 -44.43 -8.42
C CYS A 189 -8.42 -43.66 -9.74
N ILE A 190 -7.89 -42.43 -9.81
CA ILE A 190 -7.75 -41.68 -11.05
C ILE A 190 -6.95 -42.47 -12.08
N GLY A 191 -5.93 -43.24 -11.66
CA GLY A 191 -5.15 -44.11 -12.56
C GLY A 191 -5.97 -45.19 -13.29
N GLN A 192 -7.21 -45.47 -12.87
CA GLN A 192 -8.12 -46.41 -13.53
C GLN A 192 -8.79 -45.84 -14.79
N LEU A 193 -8.76 -44.52 -14.98
CA LEU A 193 -9.36 -43.80 -16.11
C LEU A 193 -8.52 -43.92 -17.37
N SER A 194 -8.31 -45.15 -17.86
CA SER A 194 -7.37 -45.43 -18.96
C SER A 194 -7.67 -44.73 -20.30
N ASN A 195 -8.89 -44.25 -20.53
CA ASN A 195 -9.29 -43.50 -21.73
C ASN A 195 -9.12 -41.98 -21.58
N LEU A 196 -8.69 -41.48 -20.42
CA LEU A 196 -8.59 -40.05 -20.16
C LEU A 196 -7.51 -39.41 -21.03
N THR A 197 -7.91 -38.41 -21.82
CA THR A 197 -7.04 -37.60 -22.67
C THR A 197 -6.75 -36.24 -22.05
N THR A 198 -7.71 -35.69 -21.30
CA THR A 198 -7.57 -34.37 -20.67
C THR A 198 -7.96 -34.42 -19.19
N LEU A 199 -7.04 -33.97 -18.34
CA LEU A 199 -7.25 -33.79 -16.91
C LEU A 199 -6.88 -32.37 -16.50
N SER A 200 -7.87 -31.63 -15.99
CA SER A 200 -7.72 -30.24 -15.55
C SER A 200 -8.08 -30.12 -14.06
N LEU A 201 -7.09 -29.77 -13.24
CA LEU A 201 -7.16 -29.71 -11.77
C LEU A 201 -6.54 -28.42 -11.22
N SER A 202 -6.47 -27.39 -12.06
CA SER A 202 -5.77 -26.14 -11.78
C SER A 202 -6.51 -25.25 -10.78
N SER A 203 -5.82 -24.36 -10.09
CA SER A 203 -6.41 -23.47 -9.07
C SER A 203 -7.16 -24.25 -7.98
N ASN A 204 -6.50 -25.25 -7.39
CA ASN A 204 -6.97 -26.07 -6.27
C ASN A 204 -5.97 -25.97 -5.09
N GLN A 205 -6.03 -26.90 -4.15
CA GLN A 205 -5.15 -27.00 -2.98
C GLN A 205 -4.30 -28.28 -3.02
N ILE A 206 -4.04 -28.83 -4.21
CA ILE A 206 -3.35 -30.11 -4.38
C ILE A 206 -1.88 -29.97 -3.98
N SER A 207 -1.40 -30.85 -3.12
CA SER A 207 -0.01 -30.84 -2.64
C SER A 207 0.89 -31.90 -3.26
N GLU A 208 0.31 -32.99 -3.80
CA GLU A 208 1.07 -34.09 -4.40
C GLU A 208 0.38 -34.61 -5.67
N ILE A 209 1.20 -35.02 -6.66
CA ILE A 209 0.75 -35.78 -7.82
C ILE A 209 0.96 -37.27 -7.54
N PRO A 210 -0.09 -38.11 -7.47
CA PRO A 210 0.03 -39.51 -7.10
C PRO A 210 0.73 -40.32 -8.19
N VAL A 211 1.47 -41.36 -7.77
CA VAL A 211 2.21 -42.25 -8.69
C VAL A 211 1.31 -42.94 -9.72
N CYS A 212 0.01 -43.12 -9.41
CA CYS A 212 -0.95 -43.71 -10.34
C CYS A 212 -1.20 -42.84 -11.58
N ILE A 213 -0.82 -41.55 -11.57
CA ILE A 213 -1.00 -40.68 -12.74
C ILE A 213 -0.32 -41.26 -13.98
N GLY A 214 0.84 -41.92 -13.81
CA GLY A 214 1.57 -42.58 -14.90
C GLY A 214 0.81 -43.70 -15.61
N GLN A 215 -0.31 -44.17 -15.06
CA GLN A 215 -1.19 -45.17 -15.69
C GLN A 215 -2.09 -44.57 -16.80
N LEU A 216 -2.24 -43.24 -16.84
CA LEU A 216 -3.07 -42.52 -17.82
C LEU A 216 -2.38 -42.41 -19.19
N SER A 217 -2.10 -43.55 -19.81
CA SER A 217 -1.28 -43.61 -21.04
C SER A 217 -1.85 -42.85 -22.26
N ASN A 218 -3.15 -42.52 -22.27
CA ASN A 218 -3.79 -41.73 -23.33
C ASN A 218 -3.83 -40.21 -23.06
N LEU A 219 -3.31 -39.77 -21.90
CA LEU A 219 -3.35 -38.37 -21.51
C LEU A 219 -2.49 -37.51 -22.45
N THR A 220 -3.11 -36.51 -23.06
CA THR A 220 -2.47 -35.50 -23.92
C THR A 220 -2.29 -34.18 -23.19
N THR A 221 -3.21 -33.83 -22.29
CA THR A 221 -3.18 -32.56 -21.57
C THR A 221 -3.35 -32.79 -20.07
N LEU A 222 -2.38 -32.32 -19.29
CA LEU A 222 -2.43 -32.31 -17.83
C LEU A 222 -2.24 -30.87 -17.32
N SER A 223 -3.28 -30.34 -16.69
CA SER A 223 -3.26 -28.99 -16.10
C SER A 223 -3.39 -29.06 -14.58
N LEU A 224 -2.36 -28.57 -13.89
CA LEU A 224 -2.22 -28.54 -12.44
C LEU A 224 -1.70 -27.18 -11.94
N TYR A 225 -1.83 -26.13 -12.75
CA TYR A 225 -1.31 -24.80 -12.40
C TYR A 225 -2.03 -24.20 -11.20
N ARG A 226 -1.38 -23.32 -10.43
CA ARG A 226 -1.93 -22.71 -9.20
C ARG A 226 -2.41 -23.76 -8.19
N ASN A 227 -1.50 -24.63 -7.76
CA ASN A 227 -1.72 -25.58 -6.68
C ASN A 227 -0.60 -25.42 -5.62
N GLN A 228 -0.40 -26.42 -4.77
CA GLN A 228 0.64 -26.45 -3.73
C GLN A 228 1.64 -27.58 -3.97
N ILE A 229 1.79 -28.03 -5.23
CA ILE A 229 2.60 -29.21 -5.58
C ILE A 229 4.08 -28.91 -5.34
N SER A 230 4.77 -29.75 -4.58
CA SER A 230 6.19 -29.60 -4.25
C SER A 230 7.12 -30.45 -5.13
N GLU A 231 6.62 -31.53 -5.71
CA GLU A 231 7.42 -32.48 -6.48
C GLU A 231 6.67 -33.02 -7.70
N ILE A 232 7.40 -33.26 -8.79
CA ILE A 232 6.91 -33.97 -9.98
C ILE A 232 7.34 -35.45 -9.85
N PRO A 233 6.41 -36.41 -9.80
CA PRO A 233 6.75 -37.81 -9.60
C PRO A 233 7.42 -38.42 -10.84
N VAL A 234 8.35 -39.34 -10.64
CA VAL A 234 9.10 -40.00 -11.73
C VAL A 234 8.19 -40.72 -12.74
N CYS A 235 7.00 -41.15 -12.29
CA CYS A 235 6.01 -41.79 -13.16
C CYS A 235 5.45 -40.86 -14.25
N ILE A 236 5.64 -39.53 -14.16
CA ILE A 236 5.19 -38.59 -15.19
C ILE A 236 5.78 -38.95 -16.56
N GLY A 237 7.02 -39.47 -16.61
CA GLY A 237 7.67 -39.91 -17.85
C GLY A 237 6.97 -41.07 -18.57
N GLN A 238 6.00 -41.73 -17.94
CA GLN A 238 5.19 -42.79 -18.55
C GLN A 238 4.06 -42.24 -19.45
N LEU A 239 3.75 -40.94 -19.35
CA LEU A 239 2.70 -40.28 -20.12
C LEU A 239 3.18 -39.97 -21.55
N SER A 240 3.49 -40.99 -22.34
CA SER A 240 4.14 -40.82 -23.66
C SER A 240 3.32 -40.04 -24.69
N ASN A 241 2.01 -39.88 -24.50
CA ASN A 241 1.13 -39.12 -25.38
C ASN A 241 0.94 -37.65 -24.93
N LEU A 242 1.55 -37.24 -23.82
CA LEU A 242 1.40 -35.89 -23.28
C LEU A 242 2.01 -34.85 -24.23
N THR A 243 1.20 -33.88 -24.63
CA THR A 243 1.57 -32.74 -25.48
C THR A 243 1.65 -31.45 -24.67
N GLU A 244 0.81 -31.30 -23.65
CA GLU A 244 0.71 -30.10 -22.83
C GLU A 244 0.79 -30.43 -21.33
N LEU A 245 1.73 -29.78 -20.64
CA LEU A 245 1.90 -29.92 -19.19
C LEU A 245 1.98 -28.55 -18.52
N TYR A 246 0.96 -28.23 -17.72
CA TYR A 246 0.86 -26.99 -16.97
C TYR A 246 1.06 -27.23 -15.47
N LEU A 247 2.16 -26.72 -14.93
CA LEU A 247 2.59 -26.86 -13.54
C LEU A 247 3.03 -25.52 -12.93
N ASP A 248 2.72 -24.40 -13.58
CA ASP A 248 3.08 -23.08 -13.10
C ASP A 248 2.35 -22.71 -11.79
N SER A 249 2.91 -21.75 -11.05
CA SER A 249 2.38 -21.27 -9.77
C SER A 249 2.20 -22.38 -8.73
N ASN A 250 3.22 -23.21 -8.55
CA ASN A 250 3.28 -24.28 -7.55
C ASN A 250 4.48 -24.09 -6.61
N GLN A 251 4.91 -25.14 -5.89
CA GLN A 251 6.06 -25.14 -4.99
C GLN A 251 7.17 -26.09 -5.46
N ILE A 252 7.21 -26.40 -6.77
CA ILE A 252 8.10 -27.42 -7.34
C ILE A 252 9.56 -26.99 -7.21
N SER A 253 10.40 -27.85 -6.64
CA SER A 253 11.82 -27.55 -6.42
C SER A 253 12.78 -28.17 -7.46
N GLU A 254 12.36 -29.25 -8.13
CA GLU A 254 13.17 -29.98 -9.11
C GLU A 254 12.33 -30.48 -10.29
N ILE A 255 12.92 -30.47 -11.49
CA ILE A 255 12.37 -31.14 -12.67
C ILE A 255 13.03 -32.53 -12.79
N PRO A 256 12.29 -33.64 -12.67
CA PRO A 256 12.88 -34.97 -12.65
C PRO A 256 13.43 -35.36 -14.02
N ALA A 257 14.52 -36.14 -14.05
CA ALA A 257 15.18 -36.57 -15.29
C ALA A 257 14.27 -37.37 -16.25
N CYS A 258 13.17 -37.96 -15.75
CA CYS A 258 12.19 -38.65 -16.57
C CYS A 258 11.39 -37.72 -17.49
N ILE A 259 11.42 -36.40 -17.29
CA ILE A 259 10.71 -35.44 -18.14
C ILE A 259 11.13 -35.59 -19.61
N GLY A 260 12.41 -35.91 -19.87
CA GLY A 260 12.93 -36.15 -21.23
C GLY A 260 12.30 -37.33 -21.97
N GLN A 261 11.51 -38.18 -21.31
CA GLN A 261 10.77 -39.29 -21.92
C GLN A 261 9.48 -38.82 -22.62
N LEU A 262 9.01 -37.60 -22.34
CA LEU A 262 7.79 -37.01 -22.91
C LEU A 262 8.03 -36.51 -24.33
N SER A 263 8.36 -37.39 -25.27
CA SER A 263 8.80 -37.02 -26.62
C SER A 263 7.76 -36.26 -27.46
N ASN A 264 6.47 -36.32 -27.09
CA ASN A 264 5.38 -35.61 -27.77
C ASN A 264 5.08 -34.24 -27.15
N LEU A 265 5.76 -33.85 -26.07
CA LEU A 265 5.51 -32.60 -25.38
C LEU A 265 5.86 -31.40 -26.28
N THR A 266 4.88 -30.53 -26.49
CA THR A 266 5.00 -29.27 -27.24
C THR A 266 5.05 -28.07 -26.29
N GLU A 267 4.36 -28.16 -25.16
CA GLU A 267 4.19 -27.07 -24.21
C GLU A 267 4.49 -27.49 -22.77
N LEU A 268 5.42 -26.78 -22.13
CA LEU A 268 5.80 -26.99 -20.74
C LEU A 268 5.81 -25.68 -19.95
N TYR A 269 4.87 -25.55 -19.02
CA TYR A 269 4.71 -24.38 -18.16
C TYR A 269 5.10 -24.72 -16.71
N LEU A 270 6.13 -24.04 -16.21
CA LEU A 270 6.73 -24.21 -14.89
C LEU A 270 7.04 -22.87 -14.21
N ASP A 271 6.43 -21.78 -14.68
CA ASP A 271 6.61 -20.45 -14.10
C ASP A 271 6.25 -20.42 -12.61
N SER A 272 6.84 -19.50 -11.85
CA SER A 272 6.46 -19.23 -10.44
C SER A 272 6.52 -20.49 -9.56
N ASN A 273 7.66 -21.17 -9.58
CA ASN A 273 7.98 -22.33 -8.74
C ASN A 273 9.27 -22.06 -7.94
N GLN A 274 9.90 -23.11 -7.41
CA GLN A 274 11.15 -23.04 -6.64
C GLN A 274 12.29 -23.80 -7.34
N ILE A 275 12.21 -23.96 -8.66
CA ILE A 275 13.14 -24.77 -9.45
C ILE A 275 14.53 -24.12 -9.44
N SER A 276 15.56 -24.88 -9.08
CA SER A 276 16.94 -24.39 -9.01
C SER A 276 17.81 -24.77 -10.22
N GLU A 277 17.44 -25.83 -10.94
CA GLU A 277 18.21 -26.36 -12.06
C GLU A 277 17.30 -26.88 -13.18
N ILE A 278 17.76 -26.74 -14.43
CA ILE A 278 17.14 -27.35 -15.61
C ILE A 278 17.91 -28.64 -15.93
N PRO A 279 17.29 -29.83 -15.91
CA PRO A 279 17.99 -31.09 -16.09
C PRO A 279 18.46 -31.25 -17.55
N ALA A 280 19.61 -31.90 -17.75
CA ALA A 280 20.18 -32.10 -19.09
C ALA A 280 19.28 -32.90 -20.05
N CYS A 281 18.35 -33.70 -19.52
CA CYS A 281 17.38 -34.45 -20.31
C CYS A 281 16.34 -33.56 -21.01
N ILE A 282 16.21 -32.28 -20.64
CA ILE A 282 15.26 -31.36 -21.29
C ILE A 282 15.51 -31.29 -22.80
N GLY A 283 16.77 -31.39 -23.25
CA GLY A 283 17.15 -31.39 -24.67
C GLY A 283 16.60 -32.58 -25.48
N GLN A 284 16.02 -33.59 -24.82
CA GLN A 284 15.35 -34.73 -25.49
C GLN A 284 13.94 -34.40 -25.97
N LEU A 285 13.35 -33.29 -25.51
CA LEU A 285 12.00 -32.83 -25.87
C LEU A 285 11.99 -32.18 -27.26
N SER A 286 12.30 -32.94 -28.31
CA SER A 286 12.51 -32.39 -29.66
C SER A 286 11.29 -31.72 -30.29
N ASN A 287 10.07 -31.98 -29.79
CA ASN A 287 8.83 -31.36 -30.27
C ASN A 287 8.44 -30.10 -29.47
N LEU A 288 9.20 -29.73 -28.43
CA LEU A 288 8.87 -28.60 -27.58
C LEU A 288 8.95 -27.28 -28.37
N THR A 289 7.84 -26.56 -28.38
CA THR A 289 7.68 -25.24 -29.01
C THR A 289 7.71 -24.13 -27.96
N GLU A 290 7.18 -24.39 -26.76
CA GLU A 290 7.10 -23.40 -25.69
C GLU A 290 7.62 -23.94 -24.35
N LEU A 291 8.54 -23.19 -23.73
CA LEU A 291 9.12 -23.50 -22.43
C LEU A 291 9.09 -22.26 -21.52
N TYR A 292 8.29 -22.33 -20.45
CA TYR A 292 8.13 -21.27 -19.47
C TYR A 292 8.68 -21.70 -18.11
N LEU A 293 9.69 -20.98 -17.63
CA LEU A 293 10.46 -21.24 -16.40
C LEU A 293 10.75 -19.94 -15.62
N SER A 294 10.01 -18.88 -15.88
CA SER A 294 10.14 -17.58 -15.21
C SER A 294 9.79 -17.66 -13.72
N SER A 295 10.32 -16.72 -12.93
CA SER A 295 10.07 -16.63 -11.48
C SER A 295 10.41 -17.92 -10.73
N ASN A 296 11.62 -18.43 -10.96
CA ASN A 296 12.19 -19.62 -10.30
C ASN A 296 13.53 -19.24 -9.62
N GLN A 297 14.35 -20.24 -9.27
CA GLN A 297 15.67 -20.08 -8.65
C GLN A 297 16.80 -20.59 -9.56
N ILE A 298 16.57 -20.63 -10.87
CA ILE A 298 17.50 -21.23 -11.84
C ILE A 298 18.77 -20.39 -11.93
N SER A 299 19.94 -21.02 -11.77
CA SER A 299 21.23 -20.33 -11.82
C SER A 299 21.97 -20.47 -13.15
N GLU A 300 21.68 -21.52 -13.92
CA GLU A 300 22.36 -21.84 -15.18
C GLU A 300 21.40 -22.38 -16.24
N ILE A 301 21.66 -22.06 -17.51
CA ILE A 301 20.98 -22.65 -18.66
C ILE A 301 21.85 -23.78 -19.21
N PRO A 302 21.39 -25.04 -19.23
CA PRO A 302 22.22 -26.17 -19.64
C PRO A 302 22.47 -26.16 -21.15
N ALA A 303 23.66 -26.61 -21.56
CA ALA A 303 24.07 -26.62 -22.97
C ALA A 303 23.11 -27.42 -23.89
N CYS A 304 22.41 -28.42 -23.34
CA CYS A 304 21.42 -29.20 -24.08
C CYS A 304 20.20 -28.39 -24.55
N ILE A 305 19.98 -27.17 -24.04
CA ILE A 305 18.85 -26.33 -24.47
C ILE A 305 18.87 -26.10 -25.98
N GLY A 306 20.07 -25.99 -26.59
CA GLY A 306 20.24 -25.81 -28.04
C GLY A 306 19.75 -26.99 -28.90
N GLN A 307 19.40 -28.13 -28.30
CA GLN A 307 18.82 -29.29 -28.99
C GLN A 307 17.31 -29.11 -29.27
N LEU A 308 16.65 -28.15 -28.63
CA LEU A 308 15.22 -27.87 -28.79
C LEU A 308 14.94 -27.10 -30.08
N SER A 309 15.20 -27.71 -31.24
CA SER A 309 15.18 -27.02 -32.54
C SER A 309 13.82 -26.46 -32.96
N ASN A 310 12.71 -26.93 -32.38
CA ASN A 310 11.36 -26.45 -32.65
C ASN A 310 10.91 -25.34 -31.70
N LEU A 311 11.73 -24.95 -30.72
CA LEU A 311 11.38 -23.96 -29.71
C LEU A 311 11.18 -22.59 -30.36
N THR A 312 9.99 -22.02 -30.16
CA THR A 312 9.61 -20.67 -30.60
C THR A 312 9.62 -19.69 -29.44
N THR A 313 9.32 -20.16 -28.22
CA THR A 313 9.27 -19.32 -27.01
C THR A 313 10.10 -19.94 -25.89
N LEU A 314 11.04 -19.16 -25.34
CA LEU A 314 11.79 -19.50 -24.14
C LEU A 314 11.69 -18.36 -23.12
N SER A 315 11.08 -18.65 -21.97
CA SER A 315 10.86 -17.69 -20.90
C SER A 315 11.59 -18.13 -19.63
N LEU A 316 12.58 -17.35 -19.20
CA LEU A 316 13.48 -17.61 -18.07
C LEU A 316 13.66 -16.37 -17.18
N SER A 317 12.72 -15.43 -17.26
CA SER A 317 12.76 -14.16 -16.53
C SER A 317 12.70 -14.36 -15.02
N SER A 318 13.21 -13.41 -14.23
CA SER A 318 13.15 -13.47 -12.76
C SER A 318 13.75 -14.75 -12.16
N ASN A 319 14.97 -15.08 -12.57
CA ASN A 319 15.77 -16.20 -12.05
C ASN A 319 17.12 -15.68 -11.50
N GLN A 320 18.09 -16.58 -11.32
CA GLN A 320 19.45 -16.28 -10.85
C GLN A 320 20.51 -16.52 -11.93
N ILE A 321 20.12 -16.48 -13.21
CA ILE A 321 20.99 -16.83 -14.34
C ILE A 321 22.09 -15.78 -14.50
N SER A 322 23.34 -16.22 -14.57
CA SER A 322 24.50 -15.33 -14.72
C SER A 322 25.09 -15.28 -16.13
N GLU A 323 24.83 -16.30 -16.96
CA GLU A 323 25.38 -16.41 -18.31
C GLU A 323 24.37 -17.01 -19.29
N ILE A 324 24.42 -16.56 -20.55
CA ILE A 324 23.67 -17.14 -21.66
C ILE A 324 24.62 -18.08 -22.43
N PRO A 325 24.32 -19.39 -22.53
CA PRO A 325 25.24 -20.34 -23.14
C PRO A 325 25.31 -20.16 -24.66
N ALA A 326 26.48 -20.44 -25.25
CA ALA A 326 26.69 -20.28 -26.69
C ALA A 326 25.75 -21.12 -27.56
N CYS A 327 25.23 -22.24 -27.04
CA CYS A 327 24.27 -23.09 -27.74
C CYS A 327 22.90 -22.43 -27.96
N ILE A 328 22.59 -21.29 -27.31
CA ILE A 328 21.33 -20.58 -27.53
C ILE A 328 21.13 -20.23 -29.01
N GLY A 329 22.21 -19.90 -29.73
CA GLY A 329 22.17 -19.59 -31.16
C GLY A 329 21.74 -20.76 -32.07
N GLN A 330 21.61 -21.98 -31.54
CA GLN A 330 21.09 -23.14 -32.28
C GLN A 330 19.56 -23.16 -32.37
N LEU A 331 18.86 -22.36 -31.56
CA LEU A 331 17.40 -22.26 -31.52
C LEU A 331 16.86 -21.43 -32.70
N SER A 332 17.04 -21.90 -33.93
CA SER A 332 16.77 -21.11 -35.14
C SER A 332 15.30 -20.71 -35.34
N ASN A 333 14.35 -21.38 -34.68
CA ASN A 333 12.92 -21.07 -34.74
C ASN A 333 12.46 -20.11 -33.62
N LEU A 334 13.36 -19.70 -32.72
CA LEU A 334 13.01 -18.86 -31.58
C LEU A 334 12.54 -17.49 -32.04
N THR A 335 11.33 -17.11 -31.64
CA THR A 335 10.73 -15.79 -31.90
C THR A 335 10.75 -14.92 -30.64
N THR A 336 10.62 -15.53 -29.46
CA THR A 336 10.61 -14.82 -28.17
C THR A 336 11.63 -15.42 -27.21
N LEU A 337 12.52 -14.57 -26.70
CA LEU A 337 13.47 -14.91 -25.65
C LEU A 337 13.35 -13.90 -24.50
N SER A 338 12.93 -14.39 -23.33
CA SER A 338 12.79 -13.59 -22.12
C SER A 338 13.78 -14.06 -21.05
N LEU A 339 14.69 -13.15 -20.69
CA LEU A 339 15.78 -13.37 -19.73
C LEU A 339 15.94 -12.18 -18.77
N ASP A 340 14.92 -11.34 -18.67
CA ASP A 340 14.93 -10.17 -17.80
C ASP A 340 14.95 -10.53 -16.30
N SER A 341 15.35 -9.59 -15.46
CA SER A 341 15.40 -9.76 -14.00
C SER A 341 16.28 -10.96 -13.56
N ASN A 342 17.47 -11.07 -14.15
CA ASN A 342 18.47 -12.10 -13.86
C ASN A 342 19.81 -11.44 -13.42
N GLN A 343 20.92 -12.18 -13.46
CA GLN A 343 22.26 -11.72 -13.12
C GLN A 343 23.20 -11.74 -14.34
N ILE A 344 22.65 -11.66 -15.56
CA ILE A 344 23.41 -11.81 -16.80
C ILE A 344 24.35 -10.63 -16.98
N SER A 345 25.63 -10.90 -17.22
CA SER A 345 26.66 -9.86 -17.41
C SER A 345 27.02 -9.58 -18.88
N GLU A 346 26.78 -10.54 -19.78
CA GLU A 346 27.15 -10.44 -21.19
C GLU A 346 26.10 -11.09 -22.10
N ILE A 347 25.92 -10.51 -23.29
CA ILE A 347 25.13 -11.11 -24.37
C ILE A 347 26.10 -11.81 -25.34
N PRO A 348 26.02 -13.13 -25.54
CA PRO A 348 26.98 -13.88 -26.35
C PRO A 348 26.80 -13.57 -27.84
N ALA A 349 27.89 -13.60 -28.61
CA ALA A 349 27.89 -13.29 -30.04
C ALA A 349 26.97 -14.21 -30.88
N CYS A 350 26.68 -15.42 -30.39
CA CYS A 350 25.78 -16.35 -31.07
C CYS A 350 24.31 -15.88 -31.05
N ILE A 351 23.94 -14.87 -30.24
CA ILE A 351 22.58 -14.33 -30.25
C ILE A 351 22.16 -13.87 -31.65
N GLY A 352 23.10 -13.35 -32.46
CA GLY A 352 22.85 -12.92 -33.84
C GLY A 352 22.44 -14.05 -34.80
N GLN A 353 22.55 -15.32 -34.39
CA GLN A 353 22.10 -16.48 -35.17
C GLN A 353 20.58 -16.73 -35.09
N LEU A 354 19.89 -16.10 -34.13
CA LEU A 354 18.44 -16.23 -33.92
C LEU A 354 17.65 -15.39 -34.94
N SER A 355 17.74 -15.75 -36.22
CA SER A 355 17.20 -14.93 -37.32
C SER A 355 15.68 -14.71 -37.28
N ASN A 356 14.92 -15.56 -36.58
CA ASN A 356 13.47 -15.43 -36.42
C ASN A 356 13.06 -14.65 -35.17
N LEU A 357 14.01 -14.18 -34.35
CA LEU A 357 13.71 -13.50 -33.10
C LEU A 357 13.02 -12.16 -33.37
N THR A 358 11.83 -12.00 -32.81
CA THR A 358 11.03 -10.77 -32.86
C THR A 358 11.11 -10.01 -31.55
N THR A 359 11.25 -10.73 -30.44
CA THR A 359 11.19 -10.16 -29.09
C THR A 359 12.36 -10.64 -28.24
N LEU A 360 13.13 -9.69 -27.70
CA LEU A 360 14.23 -9.95 -26.78
C LEU A 360 14.11 -9.08 -25.52
N TYR A 361 13.83 -9.73 -24.39
CA TYR A 361 13.76 -9.08 -23.08
C TYR A 361 14.96 -9.43 -22.21
N LEU A 362 15.76 -8.43 -21.87
CA LEU A 362 16.99 -8.54 -21.09
C LEU A 362 17.11 -7.44 -20.01
N TYR A 363 16.03 -6.72 -19.72
CA TYR A 363 16.04 -5.67 -18.70
C TYR A 363 16.33 -6.21 -17.29
N ARG A 364 16.79 -5.35 -16.37
CA ARG A 364 17.14 -5.73 -14.97
C ARG A 364 18.18 -6.86 -14.90
N ASN A 365 19.28 -6.70 -15.61
CA ASN A 365 20.45 -7.59 -15.56
C ASN A 365 21.71 -6.78 -15.20
N GLN A 366 22.90 -7.34 -15.45
CA GLN A 366 24.20 -6.72 -15.22
C GLN A 366 24.96 -6.50 -16.55
N ILE A 367 24.25 -6.40 -17.67
CA ILE A 367 24.84 -6.34 -19.01
C ILE A 367 25.60 -5.02 -19.18
N SER A 368 26.86 -5.09 -19.59
CA SER A 368 27.72 -3.92 -19.78
C SER A 368 27.85 -3.46 -21.23
N GLU A 369 27.64 -4.36 -22.20
CA GLU A 369 27.80 -4.08 -23.62
C GLU A 369 26.74 -4.77 -24.48
N ILE A 370 26.34 -4.12 -25.57
CA ILE A 370 25.49 -4.71 -26.61
C ILE A 370 26.42 -5.20 -27.75
N PRO A 371 26.44 -6.51 -28.07
CA PRO A 371 27.37 -7.04 -29.06
C PRO A 371 26.99 -6.62 -30.48
N ALA A 372 27.98 -6.43 -31.35
CA ALA A 372 27.76 -6.00 -32.73
C ALA A 372 26.88 -6.95 -33.57
N CYS A 373 26.81 -8.23 -33.18
CA CYS A 373 25.94 -9.21 -33.84
C CYS A 373 24.45 -8.95 -33.60
N ILE A 374 24.05 -8.07 -32.67
CA ILE A 374 22.63 -7.73 -32.45
C ILE A 374 21.99 -7.22 -33.73
N GLY A 375 22.73 -6.49 -34.58
CA GLY A 375 22.25 -5.99 -35.87
C GLY A 375 21.88 -7.07 -36.90
N GLN A 376 22.21 -8.35 -36.64
CA GLN A 376 21.82 -9.48 -37.49
C GLN A 376 20.38 -9.94 -37.26
N LEU A 377 19.74 -9.50 -36.16
CA LEU A 377 18.37 -9.86 -35.79
C LEU A 377 17.35 -9.05 -36.60
N SER A 378 17.31 -9.25 -37.92
CA SER A 378 16.52 -8.41 -38.83
C SER A 378 15.02 -8.44 -38.60
N ASN A 379 14.48 -9.47 -37.92
CA ASN A 379 13.06 -9.58 -37.59
C ASN A 379 12.70 -8.99 -36.22
N LEU A 380 13.68 -8.45 -35.47
CA LEU A 380 13.47 -7.93 -34.12
C LEU A 380 12.57 -6.69 -34.17
N THR A 381 11.44 -6.75 -33.47
CA THR A 381 10.49 -5.66 -33.30
C THR A 381 10.63 -5.01 -31.93
N THR A 382 11.01 -5.80 -30.92
CA THR A 382 11.13 -5.33 -29.53
C THR A 382 12.46 -5.73 -28.93
N LEU A 383 13.22 -4.73 -28.46
CA LEU A 383 14.46 -4.92 -27.70
C LEU A 383 14.39 -4.11 -26.40
N SER A 384 14.38 -4.80 -25.26
CA SER A 384 14.43 -4.17 -23.95
C SER A 384 15.66 -4.59 -23.16
N LEU A 385 16.42 -3.59 -22.75
CA LEU A 385 17.71 -3.66 -22.08
C LEU A 385 17.77 -2.66 -20.91
N ASP A 386 16.62 -2.23 -20.39
CA ASP A 386 16.55 -1.26 -19.30
C ASP A 386 17.20 -1.79 -18.02
N SER A 387 17.64 -0.90 -17.13
CA SER A 387 18.20 -1.28 -15.83
C SER A 387 19.35 -2.27 -15.93
N ASN A 388 20.33 -1.94 -16.78
CA ASN A 388 21.58 -2.68 -16.97
C ASN A 388 22.77 -1.74 -16.68
N GLN A 389 23.98 -2.10 -17.14
CA GLN A 389 25.21 -1.34 -16.99
C GLN A 389 25.77 -0.89 -18.36
N ILE A 390 24.91 -0.77 -19.38
CA ILE A 390 25.33 -0.50 -20.76
C ILE A 390 25.86 0.93 -20.87
N SER A 391 27.07 1.08 -21.43
CA SER A 391 27.74 2.38 -21.59
C SER A 391 27.60 2.99 -22.99
N GLU A 392 27.36 2.16 -24.01
CA GLU A 392 27.30 2.60 -25.41
C GLU A 392 26.23 1.83 -26.20
N ILE A 393 25.61 2.51 -27.17
CA ILE A 393 24.73 1.90 -28.16
C ILE A 393 25.56 1.66 -29.44
N PRO A 394 25.73 0.40 -29.89
CA PRO A 394 26.59 0.10 -31.03
C PRO A 394 25.96 0.56 -32.35
N ALA A 395 26.79 0.98 -33.31
CA ALA A 395 26.32 1.49 -34.61
C ALA A 395 25.48 0.48 -35.42
N CYS A 396 25.64 -0.82 -35.15
CA CYS A 396 24.85 -1.88 -35.77
C CYS A 396 23.36 -1.86 -35.38
N ILE A 397 22.97 -1.12 -34.33
CA ILE A 397 21.56 -1.01 -33.93
C ILE A 397 20.69 -0.50 -35.08
N GLY A 398 21.23 0.40 -35.92
CA GLY A 398 20.53 0.94 -37.10
C GLY A 398 20.18 -0.09 -38.18
N GLN A 399 20.71 -1.33 -38.08
CA GLN A 399 20.36 -2.44 -38.99
C GLN A 399 19.03 -3.11 -38.64
N LEU A 400 18.48 -2.85 -37.44
CA LEU A 400 17.23 -3.42 -36.95
C LEU A 400 16.01 -2.70 -37.55
N SER A 401 15.84 -2.78 -38.87
CA SER A 401 14.84 -1.98 -39.60
C SER A 401 13.38 -2.25 -39.20
N ASN A 402 13.08 -3.40 -38.58
CA ASN A 402 11.74 -3.76 -38.10
C ASN A 402 11.48 -3.36 -36.64
N LEU A 403 12.46 -2.75 -35.96
CA LEU A 403 12.34 -2.39 -34.55
C LEU A 403 11.29 -1.30 -34.35
N THR A 404 10.29 -1.57 -33.53
CA THR A 404 9.22 -0.65 -33.13
C THR A 404 9.46 -0.10 -31.73
N THR A 405 10.02 -0.92 -30.83
CA THR A 405 10.29 -0.53 -29.45
C THR A 405 11.75 -0.80 -29.08
N LEU A 406 12.46 0.25 -28.69
CA LEU A 406 13.82 0.18 -28.14
C LEU A 406 13.84 0.78 -26.74
N SER A 407 14.19 -0.05 -25.77
CA SER A 407 14.16 0.34 -24.36
C SER A 407 15.53 0.13 -23.69
N LEU A 408 16.13 1.22 -23.23
CA LEU A 408 17.52 1.33 -22.77
C LEU A 408 17.62 2.26 -21.53
N SER A 409 16.52 2.50 -20.83
CA SER A 409 16.49 3.38 -19.67
C SER A 409 17.27 2.80 -18.48
N SER A 410 17.74 3.65 -17.56
CA SER A 410 18.50 3.23 -16.38
C SER A 410 19.78 2.45 -16.74
N ASN A 411 20.60 3.02 -17.61
CA ASN A 411 21.91 2.49 -18.01
C ASN A 411 22.99 3.57 -17.78
N GLN A 412 24.16 3.42 -18.40
CA GLN A 412 25.29 4.35 -18.32
C GLN A 412 25.60 4.99 -19.69
N ILE A 413 24.61 5.08 -20.57
CA ILE A 413 24.78 5.54 -21.96
C ILE A 413 25.11 7.04 -21.97
N SER A 414 26.20 7.41 -22.65
CA SER A 414 26.64 8.81 -22.76
C SER A 414 26.23 9.49 -24.07
N GLU A 415 26.04 8.72 -25.15
CA GLU A 415 25.73 9.25 -26.48
C GLU A 415 24.69 8.40 -27.21
N ILE A 416 23.83 9.05 -28.00
CA ILE A 416 22.91 8.39 -28.93
C ILE A 416 23.59 8.38 -30.31
N PRO A 417 23.87 7.21 -30.92
CA PRO A 417 24.61 7.14 -32.18
C PRO A 417 23.76 7.61 -33.36
N ALA A 418 24.40 8.22 -34.36
CA ALA A 418 23.71 8.77 -35.55
C ALA A 418 22.90 7.73 -36.33
N CYS A 419 23.27 6.45 -36.24
CA CYS A 419 22.54 5.35 -36.88
C CYS A 419 21.14 5.13 -36.30
N ILE A 420 20.79 5.70 -35.14
CA ILE A 420 19.44 5.59 -34.57
C ILE A 420 18.37 6.08 -35.55
N GLY A 421 18.68 7.11 -36.36
CA GLY A 421 17.77 7.64 -37.37
C GLY A 421 17.42 6.67 -38.51
N GLN A 422 18.12 5.52 -38.61
CA GLN A 422 17.81 4.46 -39.57
C GLN A 422 16.64 3.57 -39.14
N LEU A 423 16.22 3.63 -37.87
CA LEU A 423 15.12 2.84 -37.31
C LEU A 423 13.76 3.42 -37.72
N SER A 424 13.43 3.39 -39.01
CA SER A 424 12.25 4.07 -39.55
C SER A 424 10.91 3.58 -39.02
N ASN A 425 10.84 2.36 -38.47
CA ASN A 425 9.64 1.78 -37.88
C ASN A 425 9.52 2.02 -36.36
N LEU A 426 10.49 2.71 -35.74
CA LEU A 426 10.50 2.94 -34.30
C LEU A 426 9.35 3.85 -33.88
N THR A 427 8.50 3.36 -32.99
CA THR A 427 7.37 4.07 -32.39
C THR A 427 7.69 4.51 -30.97
N GLU A 428 8.52 3.75 -30.26
CA GLU A 428 8.85 3.98 -28.85
C GLU A 428 10.37 3.91 -28.61
N LEU A 429 10.91 4.97 -28.01
CA LEU A 429 12.31 5.05 -27.62
C LEU A 429 12.45 5.49 -26.15
N TYR A 430 12.97 4.58 -25.33
CA TYR A 430 13.20 4.82 -23.90
C TYR A 430 14.68 4.89 -23.56
N LEU A 431 15.14 6.07 -23.14
CA LEU A 431 16.54 6.38 -22.83
C LEU A 431 16.69 7.17 -21.51
N SER A 432 15.66 7.17 -20.66
CA SER A 432 15.68 7.89 -19.39
C SER A 432 16.73 7.35 -18.42
N SER A 433 17.18 8.16 -17.45
CA SER A 433 18.14 7.75 -16.41
C SER A 433 19.46 7.21 -16.99
N ASN A 434 20.07 7.97 -17.89
CA ASN A 434 21.38 7.68 -18.50
C ASN A 434 22.32 8.88 -18.26
N GLN A 435 23.42 8.95 -19.03
CA GLN A 435 24.41 10.04 -18.98
C GLN A 435 24.43 10.84 -20.29
N ILE A 436 23.32 10.85 -21.04
CA ILE A 436 23.26 11.45 -22.38
C ILE A 436 23.37 12.97 -22.27
N SER A 437 24.32 13.58 -22.99
CA SER A 437 24.51 15.04 -22.99
C SER A 437 23.84 15.75 -24.18
N GLU A 438 23.61 15.04 -25.30
CA GLU A 438 23.08 15.63 -26.53
C GLU A 438 22.08 14.70 -27.23
N ILE A 439 21.06 15.30 -27.85
CA ILE A 439 20.13 14.61 -28.74
C ILE A 439 20.63 14.81 -30.18
N PRO A 440 20.98 13.76 -30.94
CA PRO A 440 21.57 13.90 -32.27
C PRO A 440 20.53 14.36 -33.30
N ALA A 441 20.97 15.11 -34.31
CA ALA A 441 20.09 15.66 -35.35
C ALA A 441 19.31 14.58 -36.15
N CYS A 442 19.83 13.35 -36.21
CA CYS A 442 19.17 12.23 -36.86
C CYS A 442 17.91 11.76 -36.14
N ILE A 443 17.65 12.18 -34.90
CA ILE A 443 16.41 11.81 -34.19
C ILE A 443 15.18 12.23 -34.99
N GLY A 444 15.23 13.36 -35.70
CA GLY A 444 14.13 13.85 -36.53
C GLY A 444 13.79 12.95 -37.73
N GLN A 445 14.61 11.94 -38.03
CA GLN A 445 14.32 10.94 -39.08
C GLN A 445 13.35 9.85 -38.61
N LEU A 446 13.09 9.73 -37.30
CA LEU A 446 12.18 8.74 -36.71
C LEU A 446 10.71 9.17 -36.88
N SER A 447 10.22 9.21 -38.12
CA SER A 447 8.91 9.77 -38.45
C SER A 447 7.72 9.04 -37.82
N ASN A 448 7.89 7.78 -37.40
CA ASN A 448 6.85 6.98 -36.74
C ASN A 448 6.89 7.07 -35.20
N LEU A 449 7.85 7.80 -34.62
CA LEU A 449 8.02 7.90 -33.17
C LEU A 449 6.82 8.62 -32.55
N THR A 450 6.10 7.91 -31.67
CA THR A 450 4.99 8.45 -30.87
C THR A 450 5.46 8.81 -29.48
N THR A 451 6.46 8.10 -28.97
CA THR A 451 6.87 8.15 -27.57
C THR A 451 8.38 8.28 -27.44
N LEU A 452 8.84 9.34 -26.76
CA LEU A 452 10.27 9.61 -26.52
C LEU A 452 10.54 9.96 -25.04
N TYR A 453 11.33 9.10 -24.39
CA TYR A 453 11.71 9.23 -22.98
C TYR A 453 13.22 9.50 -22.86
N LEU A 454 13.57 10.69 -22.36
CA LEU A 454 14.94 11.19 -22.22
C LEU A 454 15.16 11.87 -20.85
N SER A 455 14.29 11.60 -19.89
CA SER A 455 14.38 12.21 -18.54
C SER A 455 15.61 11.75 -17.77
N SER A 456 16.03 12.51 -16.76
CA SER A 456 17.15 12.15 -15.87
C SER A 456 18.46 11.87 -16.64
N ASN A 457 18.82 12.79 -17.54
CA ASN A 457 20.07 12.76 -18.32
C ASN A 457 20.86 14.07 -18.08
N GLN A 458 21.84 14.36 -18.95
CA GLN A 458 22.67 15.57 -18.90
C GLN A 458 22.39 16.49 -20.11
N ILE A 459 21.20 16.41 -20.71
CA ILE A 459 20.87 17.11 -21.96
C ILE A 459 20.79 18.62 -21.70
N SER A 460 21.54 19.41 -22.45
CA SER A 460 21.53 20.89 -22.34
C SER A 460 20.62 21.57 -23.37
N GLU A 461 20.38 20.94 -24.52
CA GLU A 461 19.63 21.55 -25.62
C GLU A 461 18.69 20.54 -26.30
N ILE A 462 17.52 21.02 -26.75
CA ILE A 462 16.61 20.27 -27.60
C ILE A 462 16.87 20.70 -29.07
N PRO A 463 17.29 19.79 -29.97
CA PRO A 463 17.68 20.15 -31.33
C PRO A 463 16.47 20.53 -32.19
N ALA A 464 16.66 21.44 -33.15
CA ALA A 464 15.59 21.92 -34.03
C ALA A 464 14.89 20.81 -34.83
N CYS A 465 15.57 19.70 -35.09
CA CYS A 465 15.01 18.53 -35.78
C CYS A 465 13.91 17.83 -34.98
N ILE A 466 13.74 18.09 -33.67
CA ILE A 466 12.68 17.49 -32.87
C ILE A 466 11.30 17.79 -33.49
N GLY A 467 11.12 18.97 -34.09
CA GLY A 467 9.86 19.38 -34.74
C GLY A 467 9.48 18.54 -35.96
N GLN A 468 10.38 17.67 -36.46
CA GLN A 468 10.11 16.74 -37.55
C GLN A 468 9.35 15.49 -37.09
N LEU A 469 9.28 15.22 -35.78
CA LEU A 469 8.59 14.08 -35.19
C LEU A 469 7.07 14.28 -35.16
N SER A 470 6.44 14.38 -36.33
CA SER A 470 5.03 14.77 -36.45
C SER A 470 4.03 13.83 -35.77
N ASN A 471 4.41 12.57 -35.51
CA ASN A 471 3.58 11.59 -34.81
C ASN A 471 3.80 11.55 -33.30
N LEU A 472 4.73 12.37 -32.76
CA LEU A 472 5.06 12.36 -31.33
C LEU A 472 3.86 12.84 -30.51
N THR A 473 3.35 11.97 -29.66
CA THR A 473 2.28 12.26 -28.69
C THR A 473 2.85 12.57 -27.32
N THR A 474 4.02 12.02 -26.99
CA THR A 474 4.55 12.03 -25.64
C THR A 474 6.05 12.27 -25.59
N LEU A 475 6.45 13.32 -24.88
CA LEU A 475 7.85 13.74 -24.75
C LEU A 475 8.21 13.98 -23.27
N TYR A 476 9.14 13.16 -22.75
CA TYR A 476 9.69 13.30 -21.39
C TYR A 476 11.15 13.75 -21.42
N LEU A 477 11.40 14.94 -20.86
CA LEU A 477 12.72 15.60 -20.81
C LEU A 477 13.03 16.17 -19.42
N TYR A 478 12.28 15.78 -18.39
CA TYR A 478 12.47 16.28 -17.03
C TYR A 478 13.81 15.85 -16.40
N SER A 479 14.28 16.57 -15.37
CA SER A 479 15.57 16.30 -14.70
C SER A 479 16.76 16.28 -15.69
N ASN A 480 16.91 17.34 -16.47
CA ASN A 480 18.03 17.57 -17.40
C ASN A 480 18.66 18.95 -17.13
N GLN A 481 19.46 19.46 -18.07
CA GLN A 481 20.11 20.78 -18.00
C GLN A 481 19.59 21.73 -19.09
N ILE A 482 18.36 21.53 -19.56
CA ILE A 482 17.80 22.26 -20.70
C ILE A 482 17.53 23.71 -20.30
N SER A 483 18.08 24.67 -21.05
CA SER A 483 17.89 26.11 -20.80
C SER A 483 16.80 26.75 -21.67
N GLU A 484 16.51 26.18 -22.84
CA GLU A 484 15.56 26.76 -23.80
C GLU A 484 14.70 25.69 -24.47
N ILE A 485 13.44 26.06 -24.74
CA ILE A 485 12.53 25.26 -25.57
C ILE A 485 12.57 25.83 -27.00
N PRO A 486 12.97 25.05 -28.02
CA PRO A 486 13.16 25.55 -29.37
C PRO A 486 11.82 25.86 -30.05
N ALA A 487 11.79 26.87 -30.93
CA ALA A 487 10.58 27.30 -31.64
C ALA A 487 9.92 26.19 -32.48
N CYS A 488 10.69 25.19 -32.91
CA CYS A 488 10.18 24.04 -33.66
C CYS A 488 9.28 23.11 -32.83
N ILE A 489 9.26 23.22 -31.49
CA ILE A 489 8.39 22.39 -30.65
C ILE A 489 6.92 22.56 -31.06
N GLY A 490 6.51 23.76 -31.49
CA GLY A 490 5.15 24.05 -31.97
C GLY A 490 4.73 23.27 -33.22
N GLN A 491 5.66 22.60 -33.91
CA GLN A 491 5.38 21.73 -35.06
C GLN A 491 4.85 20.35 -34.66
N LEU A 492 4.97 19.96 -33.38
CA LEU A 492 4.53 18.67 -32.85
C LEU A 492 3.00 18.66 -32.63
N SER A 493 2.23 18.75 -33.73
CA SER A 493 0.77 18.92 -33.66
C SER A 493 0.01 17.81 -32.95
N ASN A 494 0.59 16.61 -32.84
CA ASN A 494 -0.01 15.45 -32.15
C ASN A 494 0.41 15.36 -30.67
N LEU A 495 1.28 16.25 -30.18
CA LEU A 495 1.78 16.18 -28.81
C LEU A 495 0.66 16.43 -27.81
N THR A 496 0.38 15.44 -26.97
CA THR A 496 -0.57 15.52 -25.87
C THR A 496 0.12 15.80 -24.54
N THR A 497 1.38 15.37 -24.42
CA THR A 497 2.06 15.30 -23.13
C THR A 497 3.50 15.79 -23.24
N LEU A 498 3.83 16.86 -22.48
CA LEU A 498 5.17 17.46 -22.44
C LEU A 498 5.65 17.64 -21.00
N TYR A 499 6.73 16.93 -20.65
CA TYR A 499 7.31 16.94 -19.31
C TYR A 499 8.72 17.54 -19.35
N LEU A 500 8.89 18.70 -18.73
CA LEU A 500 10.12 19.52 -18.75
C LEU A 500 10.53 20.01 -17.35
N TYR A 501 9.94 19.46 -16.28
CA TYR A 501 10.26 19.87 -14.91
C TYR A 501 11.71 19.56 -14.50
N ARG A 502 12.25 20.25 -13.48
CA ARG A 502 13.65 20.13 -13.03
C ARG A 502 14.65 20.34 -14.18
N ASN A 503 14.58 21.50 -14.83
CA ASN A 503 15.51 21.96 -15.85
C ASN A 503 15.98 23.40 -15.53
N GLN A 504 16.54 24.11 -16.50
CA GLN A 504 17.03 25.49 -16.37
C GLN A 504 16.28 26.44 -17.31
N ILE A 505 15.03 26.12 -17.65
CA ILE A 505 14.24 26.86 -18.65
C ILE A 505 13.84 28.21 -18.08
N SER A 506 14.19 29.30 -18.78
CA SER A 506 13.85 30.67 -18.36
C SER A 506 12.59 31.24 -19.01
N GLU A 507 12.22 30.74 -20.20
CA GLU A 507 11.10 31.27 -20.98
C GLU A 507 10.29 30.15 -21.67
N ILE A 508 8.98 30.36 -21.77
CA ILE A 508 8.08 29.52 -22.57
C ILE A 508 7.89 30.20 -23.94
N PRO A 509 8.30 29.58 -25.06
CA PRO A 509 8.23 30.22 -26.38
C PRO A 509 6.79 30.32 -26.88
N ALA A 510 6.49 31.40 -27.63
CA ALA A 510 5.15 31.66 -28.17
C ALA A 510 4.56 30.50 -29.01
N CYS A 511 5.43 29.70 -29.65
CA CYS A 511 5.04 28.54 -30.44
C CYS A 511 4.37 27.41 -29.63
N ILE A 512 4.52 27.38 -28.29
CA ILE A 512 3.81 26.40 -27.44
C ILE A 512 2.30 26.47 -27.69
N GLY A 513 1.73 27.66 -27.94
CA GLY A 513 0.30 27.82 -28.24
C GLY A 513 -0.19 27.09 -29.50
N GLN A 514 0.72 26.60 -30.36
CA GLN A 514 0.38 25.83 -31.57
C GLN A 514 0.07 24.35 -31.25
N LEU A 515 0.41 23.86 -30.05
CA LEU A 515 0.20 22.48 -29.62
C LEU A 515 -1.27 22.21 -29.23
N SER A 516 -2.18 22.26 -30.20
CA SER A 516 -3.64 22.23 -29.94
C SER A 516 -4.16 20.98 -29.24
N ASN A 517 -3.40 19.87 -29.29
CA ASN A 517 -3.74 18.60 -28.65
C ASN A 517 -3.10 18.43 -27.26
N LEU A 518 -2.30 19.40 -26.79
CA LEU A 518 -1.59 19.31 -25.52
C LEU A 518 -2.59 19.32 -24.36
N THR A 519 -2.58 18.26 -23.56
CA THR A 519 -3.41 18.09 -22.37
C THR A 519 -2.60 18.27 -21.08
N THR A 520 -1.30 17.95 -21.11
CA THR A 520 -0.43 18.01 -19.93
C THR A 520 0.87 18.73 -20.24
N LEU A 521 1.15 19.79 -19.48
CA LEU A 521 2.38 20.57 -19.56
C LEU A 521 2.99 20.74 -18.17
N TYR A 522 4.10 20.04 -17.91
CA TYR A 522 4.81 20.10 -16.62
C TYR A 522 6.14 20.84 -16.77
N LEU A 523 6.28 21.95 -16.04
CA LEU A 523 7.39 22.89 -16.11
C LEU A 523 7.89 23.27 -14.70
N SER A 524 7.56 22.51 -13.66
CA SER A 524 7.99 22.81 -12.29
C SER A 524 9.51 22.79 -12.11
N SER A 525 10.03 23.50 -11.11
CA SER A 525 11.46 23.59 -10.80
C SER A 525 12.30 24.01 -12.01
N ASN A 526 11.97 25.17 -12.58
CA ASN A 526 12.68 25.85 -13.66
C ASN A 526 12.97 27.32 -13.25
N GLN A 527 13.31 28.19 -14.20
CA GLN A 527 13.62 29.60 -14.00
C GLN A 527 12.61 30.52 -14.72
N ILE A 528 11.36 30.06 -14.90
CA ILE A 528 10.36 30.75 -15.72
C ILE A 528 9.84 31.98 -14.98
N SER A 529 9.94 33.16 -15.59
CA SER A 529 9.49 34.42 -14.98
C SER A 529 8.09 34.88 -15.40
N GLU A 530 7.60 34.43 -16.57
CA GLU A 530 6.31 34.85 -17.12
C GLU A 530 5.55 33.68 -17.75
N ILE A 531 4.22 33.69 -17.60
CA ILE A 531 3.30 32.79 -18.29
C ILE A 531 2.79 33.50 -19.57
N PRO A 532 3.24 33.12 -20.78
CA PRO A 532 2.90 33.85 -22.00
C PRO A 532 1.44 33.64 -22.42
N ALA A 533 0.83 34.67 -23.01
CA ALA A 533 -0.57 34.66 -23.47
C ALA A 533 -0.89 33.56 -24.50
N CYS A 534 0.12 33.00 -25.19
CA CYS A 534 -0.08 31.90 -26.12
C CYS A 534 -0.56 30.61 -25.46
N ILE A 535 -0.30 30.39 -24.17
CA ILE A 535 -0.83 29.22 -23.42
C ILE A 535 -2.37 29.25 -23.41
N GLY A 536 -2.99 30.44 -23.46
CA GLY A 536 -4.44 30.60 -23.62
C GLY A 536 -5.02 29.99 -24.91
N GLN A 537 -4.18 29.62 -25.88
CA GLN A 537 -4.58 28.94 -27.12
C GLN A 537 -4.71 27.41 -26.95
N LEU A 538 -4.17 26.86 -25.86
CA LEU A 538 -4.16 25.41 -25.57
C LEU A 538 -5.51 24.95 -25.03
N LYS A 539 -6.51 24.88 -25.90
CA LYS A 539 -7.90 24.54 -25.50
C LYS A 539 -8.07 23.15 -24.90
N SER A 540 -7.14 22.24 -25.17
CA SER A 540 -7.18 20.86 -24.65
C SER A 540 -6.42 20.71 -23.33
N LEU A 541 -5.77 21.77 -22.83
CA LEU A 541 -4.91 21.70 -21.65
C LEU A 541 -5.74 21.40 -20.40
N GLU A 542 -5.42 20.28 -19.76
CA GLU A 542 -6.05 19.83 -18.52
C GLU A 542 -5.17 20.06 -17.29
N LYS A 543 -3.85 19.96 -17.46
CA LYS A 543 -2.89 20.07 -16.35
C LYS A 543 -1.74 20.99 -16.73
N LEU A 544 -1.52 22.00 -15.90
CA LEU A 544 -0.41 22.94 -15.99
C LEU A 544 0.33 22.99 -14.66
N ASP A 545 1.56 22.48 -14.64
CA ASP A 545 2.42 22.55 -13.45
C ASP A 545 3.55 23.55 -13.69
N LEU A 546 3.58 24.59 -12.85
CA LEU A 546 4.56 25.67 -12.84
C LEU A 546 5.15 25.87 -11.43
N GLU A 547 5.06 24.88 -10.54
CA GLU A 547 5.61 24.96 -9.18
C GLU A 547 7.09 25.36 -9.21
N ASN A 548 7.56 26.17 -8.26
CA ASN A 548 8.99 26.44 -8.04
C ASN A 548 9.66 27.05 -9.28
N ASN A 549 9.17 28.22 -9.70
CA ASN A 549 9.68 29.06 -10.78
C ASN A 549 9.83 30.52 -10.28
N GLU A 550 10.07 31.48 -11.17
CA GLU A 550 10.26 32.90 -10.87
C GLU A 550 9.03 33.76 -11.25
N ILE A 551 7.83 33.18 -11.24
CA ILE A 551 6.60 33.85 -11.72
C ILE A 551 6.08 34.87 -10.68
N GLU A 552 6.06 36.15 -11.06
CA GLU A 552 5.60 37.24 -10.18
C GLU A 552 4.10 37.57 -10.34
N ALA A 553 3.49 37.19 -11.47
CA ALA A 553 2.08 37.48 -11.74
C ALA A 553 1.38 36.32 -12.47
N CYS A 554 0.14 36.05 -12.07
CA CYS A 554 -0.73 35.08 -12.72
C CYS A 554 -1.69 35.79 -13.69
N PRO A 555 -1.67 35.49 -15.01
CA PRO A 555 -2.56 36.15 -15.97
C PRO A 555 -4.04 35.73 -15.86
N ASN A 556 -4.95 36.71 -15.95
CA ASN A 556 -6.39 36.49 -15.79
C ASN A 556 -7.03 35.61 -16.88
N TRP A 557 -6.37 35.45 -18.03
CA TRP A 557 -6.89 34.59 -19.10
C TRP A 557 -6.74 33.09 -18.77
N LEU A 558 -5.94 32.69 -17.77
CA LEU A 558 -5.81 31.30 -17.35
C LEU A 558 -7.14 30.70 -16.89
N GLU A 559 -8.01 31.50 -16.27
CA GLU A 559 -9.35 31.09 -15.84
C GLU A 559 -10.24 30.68 -17.03
N ASN A 560 -9.97 31.22 -18.23
CA ASN A 560 -10.80 30.97 -19.41
C ASN A 560 -10.36 29.73 -20.21
N LEU A 561 -9.38 28.96 -19.72
CA LEU A 561 -9.00 27.69 -20.33
C LEU A 561 -10.10 26.65 -20.07
N PRO A 562 -10.79 26.14 -21.11
CA PRO A 562 -12.07 25.45 -20.94
C PRO A 562 -11.96 24.08 -20.27
N ASN A 563 -10.77 23.46 -20.29
CA ASN A 563 -10.54 22.10 -19.80
C ASN A 563 -9.52 22.03 -18.66
N LEU A 564 -9.00 23.16 -18.17
CA LEU A 564 -7.94 23.17 -17.15
C LEU A 564 -8.51 22.71 -15.81
N LYS A 565 -8.05 21.55 -15.34
CA LYS A 565 -8.48 20.91 -14.09
C LYS A 565 -7.45 21.11 -12.97
N THR A 566 -6.17 21.18 -13.31
CA THR A 566 -5.08 21.27 -12.33
C THR A 566 -4.11 22.38 -12.73
N LEU A 567 -3.83 23.27 -11.78
CA LEU A 567 -2.86 24.34 -11.89
C LEU A 567 -2.02 24.37 -10.62
N ASP A 568 -0.71 24.22 -10.77
CA ASP A 568 0.22 24.40 -9.66
C ASP A 568 1.08 25.63 -9.88
N LEU A 569 0.98 26.57 -8.95
CA LEU A 569 1.74 27.83 -8.93
C LEU A 569 2.53 27.99 -7.62
N ARG A 570 2.60 26.95 -6.79
CA ARG A 570 3.27 27.00 -5.49
C ARG A 570 4.75 27.36 -5.67
N ARG A 571 5.34 27.97 -4.63
CA ARG A 571 6.77 28.35 -4.60
C ARG A 571 7.21 29.29 -5.73
N ASN A 572 6.29 30.11 -6.21
CA ASN A 572 6.60 31.26 -7.06
C ASN A 572 6.51 32.56 -6.24
N PRO A 573 7.21 33.65 -6.63
CA PRO A 573 7.14 34.96 -5.99
C PRO A 573 5.81 35.72 -6.27
N LEU A 574 4.68 35.03 -6.20
CA LEU A 574 3.35 35.59 -6.41
C LEU A 574 2.89 36.37 -5.17
N PRO A 575 2.16 37.49 -5.33
CA PRO A 575 1.52 38.22 -4.23
C PRO A 575 0.25 37.52 -3.71
N ILE A 576 0.26 36.18 -3.69
CA ILE A 576 -0.84 35.30 -3.29
C ILE A 576 -0.37 34.52 -2.07
N SER A 577 -1.23 34.42 -1.05
CA SER A 577 -0.89 33.66 0.15
C SER A 577 -0.70 32.17 -0.19
N PRO A 578 0.35 31.49 0.32
CA PRO A 578 0.58 30.06 0.07
C PRO A 578 -0.62 29.18 0.43
N GLU A 579 -1.44 29.60 1.39
CA GLU A 579 -2.67 28.90 1.82
C GLU A 579 -3.74 28.83 0.72
N VAL A 580 -3.73 29.77 -0.24
CA VAL A 580 -4.61 29.77 -1.41
C VAL A 580 -4.06 28.87 -2.51
N LEU A 581 -2.73 28.81 -2.64
CA LEU A 581 -2.03 27.99 -3.64
C LEU A 581 -1.96 26.50 -3.26
N GLY A 582 -2.38 26.14 -2.04
CA GLY A 582 -2.40 24.77 -1.55
C GLY A 582 -1.26 24.40 -0.58
N PRO A 583 -1.23 23.15 -0.08
CA PRO A 583 -0.22 22.68 0.87
C PRO A 583 1.22 22.78 0.31
N THR A 584 2.19 23.07 1.19
CA THR A 584 3.59 23.37 0.79
C THR A 584 4.50 22.14 0.57
N LYS A 585 3.98 20.92 0.78
CA LYS A 585 4.73 19.68 0.52
C LYS A 585 4.59 19.29 -0.95
N LEU A 586 5.72 18.92 -1.56
CA LEU A 586 5.83 18.51 -2.98
C LEU A 586 4.94 17.32 -3.35
N SER A 587 4.61 16.44 -2.39
CA SER A 587 3.79 15.24 -2.61
C SER A 587 2.28 15.48 -2.56
N ASP A 588 1.86 16.67 -2.15
CA ASP A 588 0.46 16.95 -1.85
C ASP A 588 -0.18 17.63 -3.06
N ASP A 589 -1.42 17.24 -3.38
CA ASP A 589 -2.27 17.87 -4.40
C ASP A 589 -2.31 19.40 -4.19
N PRO A 590 -2.05 20.23 -5.23
CA PRO A 590 -2.18 21.69 -5.12
C PRO A 590 -3.60 22.13 -4.68
N GLY A 591 -4.57 21.23 -4.75
CA GLY A 591 -5.95 21.47 -4.34
C GLY A 591 -6.80 22.03 -5.48
N PRO A 592 -8.05 22.43 -5.19
CA PRO A 592 -8.99 22.85 -6.22
C PRO A 592 -8.51 24.14 -6.91
N ILE A 593 -8.48 24.12 -8.25
CA ILE A 593 -8.06 25.28 -9.06
C ILE A 593 -9.02 26.47 -8.89
N GLU A 594 -10.29 26.20 -8.60
CA GLU A 594 -11.32 27.21 -8.35
C GLU A 594 -10.95 28.08 -7.15
N ALA A 595 -10.26 27.51 -6.15
CA ALA A 595 -9.81 28.24 -4.98
C ALA A 595 -8.79 29.33 -5.36
N ILE A 596 -7.89 29.05 -6.30
CA ILE A 596 -6.90 30.01 -6.79
C ILE A 596 -7.60 31.11 -7.60
N PHE A 597 -8.48 30.74 -8.54
CA PHE A 597 -9.18 31.70 -9.40
C PHE A 597 -10.17 32.57 -8.62
N ASN A 598 -10.90 32.02 -7.66
CA ASN A 598 -11.82 32.80 -6.81
C ASN A 598 -11.08 33.90 -6.05
N TYR A 599 -9.92 33.57 -5.46
CA TYR A 599 -9.10 34.55 -4.75
C TYR A 599 -8.52 35.60 -5.71
N LEU A 600 -8.00 35.19 -6.87
CA LEU A 600 -7.51 36.10 -7.90
C LEU A 600 -8.61 37.05 -8.38
N ASN A 601 -9.82 36.55 -8.64
CA ASN A 601 -10.95 37.37 -9.04
C ASN A 601 -11.31 38.41 -7.98
N LYS A 602 -11.27 38.05 -6.70
CA LYS A 602 -11.51 39.00 -5.61
C LYS A 602 -10.43 40.09 -5.51
N LEU A 603 -9.17 39.75 -5.75
CA LEU A 603 -8.09 40.76 -5.80
C LEU A 603 -8.30 41.78 -6.92
N HIS A 604 -8.95 41.39 -8.02
CA HIS A 604 -9.26 42.30 -9.14
C HIS A 604 -10.56 43.08 -8.95
N SER A 605 -11.56 42.49 -8.26
CA SER A 605 -12.90 43.07 -8.13
C SER A 605 -13.08 43.99 -6.90
N ASP A 606 -12.39 43.69 -5.79
CA ASP A 606 -12.51 44.42 -4.53
C ASP A 606 -11.32 45.38 -4.34
N GLU A 607 -11.50 46.40 -3.49
CA GLU A 607 -10.35 47.13 -2.93
C GLU A 607 -9.47 46.13 -2.17
N VAL A 608 -8.16 46.20 -2.36
CA VAL A 608 -7.19 45.31 -1.70
C VAL A 608 -6.41 46.06 -0.63
N LYS A 609 -6.10 45.38 0.47
CA LYS A 609 -5.28 45.92 1.57
C LYS A 609 -4.17 44.93 1.91
N PRO A 610 -2.91 45.36 2.03
CA PRO A 610 -1.84 44.48 2.51
C PRO A 610 -2.08 44.10 3.97
N LEU A 611 -1.69 42.88 4.36
CA LEU A 611 -1.86 42.41 5.73
C LEU A 611 -1.14 43.33 6.73
N ASN A 612 0.13 43.70 6.47
CA ASN A 612 0.97 44.52 7.35
C ASN A 612 1.03 43.99 8.80
N GLU A 613 0.99 42.68 8.98
CA GLU A 613 1.07 42.03 10.28
C GLU A 613 2.09 40.89 10.25
N ALA A 614 2.83 40.73 11.34
CA ALA A 614 3.76 39.62 11.51
C ALA A 614 3.70 39.09 12.94
N LYS A 615 4.14 37.84 13.12
CA LYS A 615 4.18 37.16 14.41
C LYS A 615 5.60 37.17 14.96
N LEU A 616 5.77 37.58 16.21
CA LEU A 616 7.04 37.54 16.94
C LEU A 616 6.89 36.57 18.11
N LEU A 617 7.62 35.45 18.12
CA LEU A 617 7.53 34.46 19.19
C LEU A 617 8.78 34.49 20.07
N LEU A 618 8.58 34.61 21.39
CA LEU A 618 9.65 34.48 22.36
C LEU A 618 9.70 33.07 22.92
N VAL A 619 10.81 32.38 22.67
CA VAL A 619 11.07 31.03 23.18
C VAL A 619 12.38 31.02 23.98
N GLY A 620 12.55 30.02 24.85
CA GLY A 620 13.69 29.93 25.74
C GLY A 620 13.30 29.44 27.12
N GLN A 621 14.30 29.10 27.93
CA GLN A 621 14.10 28.49 29.24
C GLN A 621 13.26 29.34 30.21
N GLY A 622 12.75 28.70 31.26
CA GLY A 622 12.12 29.38 32.39
C GLY A 622 13.05 30.44 32.99
N SER A 623 12.47 31.58 33.40
CA SER A 623 13.20 32.61 34.18
C SER A 623 14.40 33.30 33.49
N VAL A 624 14.56 33.16 32.16
CA VAL A 624 15.56 33.90 31.36
C VAL A 624 15.21 35.38 31.14
N GLY A 625 14.00 35.80 31.52
CA GLY A 625 13.55 37.20 31.45
C GLY A 625 12.80 37.59 30.18
N LYS A 626 12.08 36.66 29.54
CA LYS A 626 11.27 36.91 28.33
C LYS A 626 10.25 38.05 28.53
N THR A 627 9.41 37.95 29.55
CA THR A 627 8.41 38.97 29.88
C THR A 627 9.02 40.34 30.19
N SER A 628 10.14 40.37 30.91
CA SER A 628 10.90 41.59 31.15
C SER A 628 11.48 42.18 29.87
N LEU A 629 11.93 41.34 28.92
CA LEU A 629 12.41 41.76 27.61
C LEU A 629 11.29 42.34 26.75
N VAL A 630 10.10 41.72 26.74
CA VAL A 630 8.92 42.25 26.02
C VAL A 630 8.53 43.63 26.54
N ARG A 631 8.41 43.80 27.86
CA ARG A 631 8.09 45.11 28.45
C ARG A 631 9.15 46.17 28.15
N GLN A 632 10.42 45.79 28.13
CA GLN A 632 11.50 46.70 27.78
C GLN A 632 11.49 47.07 26.28
N LEU A 633 11.11 46.14 25.40
CA LEU A 633 10.99 46.38 23.96
C LEU A 633 9.79 47.26 23.60
N ILE A 634 8.64 47.06 24.26
CA ILE A 634 7.39 47.76 23.94
C ILE A 634 7.26 49.07 24.75
N ASP A 635 7.35 48.98 26.08
CA ASP A 635 7.02 50.08 26.99
C ASP A 635 8.26 50.78 27.59
N GLY A 636 9.45 50.20 27.42
CA GLY A 636 10.69 50.70 28.03
C GLY A 636 10.74 50.56 29.55
N SER A 637 9.97 49.61 30.12
CA SER A 637 9.87 49.41 31.57
C SER A 637 10.45 48.05 32.03
N PHE A 638 11.09 48.06 33.21
CA PHE A 638 11.67 46.88 33.85
C PHE A 638 11.18 46.73 35.29
N ASN A 639 10.76 45.52 35.66
CA ASN A 639 10.40 45.14 37.03
C ASN A 639 11.30 43.99 37.51
N ALA A 640 12.09 44.23 38.56
CA ALA A 640 13.00 43.23 39.11
C ALA A 640 12.28 42.08 39.84
N ASN A 641 11.04 42.29 40.28
CA ASN A 641 10.21 41.29 40.98
C ASN A 641 9.09 40.75 40.06
N GLU A 642 9.32 40.75 38.75
CA GLU A 642 8.40 40.15 37.77
C GLU A 642 8.15 38.68 38.13
N PRO A 643 6.90 38.26 38.42
CA PRO A 643 6.61 36.86 38.63
C PRO A 643 6.84 36.07 37.34
N GLN A 644 7.10 34.78 37.47
CA GLN A 644 7.17 33.91 36.30
C GLN A 644 5.82 33.95 35.57
N THR A 645 5.87 34.10 34.24
CA THR A 645 4.65 34.10 33.43
C THR A 645 4.03 32.71 33.43
N ASP A 646 2.84 32.63 34.00
CA ASP A 646 1.94 31.48 33.86
C ASP A 646 1.20 31.61 32.53
N GLY A 647 1.24 30.58 31.69
CA GLY A 647 0.51 30.58 30.42
C GLY A 647 1.23 31.25 29.25
N LEU A 648 0.43 31.84 28.37
CA LEU A 648 0.81 32.60 27.19
C LEU A 648 0.27 34.03 27.33
N LYS A 649 1.06 35.03 26.96
CA LYS A 649 0.59 36.41 26.82
C LYS A 649 0.89 36.94 25.43
N VAL A 650 -0.09 37.61 24.81
CA VAL A 650 0.07 38.24 23.49
C VAL A 650 0.05 39.75 23.64
N TYR A 651 1.10 40.41 23.16
CA TYR A 651 1.24 41.87 23.16
C TYR A 651 1.18 42.40 21.73
N LYS A 652 0.59 43.59 21.54
CA LYS A 652 0.56 44.26 20.23
C LYS A 652 1.65 45.33 20.19
N TRP A 653 2.56 45.24 19.22
CA TRP A 653 3.67 46.18 19.07
C TRP A 653 3.73 46.75 17.65
N GLY A 654 3.55 48.06 17.50
CA GLY A 654 3.69 48.75 16.22
C GLY A 654 5.15 49.05 15.89
N VAL A 655 5.59 48.67 14.69
CA VAL A 655 6.93 48.96 14.17
C VAL A 655 6.86 49.57 12.78
N HIS A 656 7.71 50.55 12.51
CA HIS A 656 7.82 51.18 11.19
C HIS A 656 8.90 50.50 10.37
N VAL A 657 8.54 49.85 9.27
CA VAL A 657 9.42 48.99 8.46
C VAL A 657 9.17 49.25 6.97
N ASN A 658 10.22 49.46 6.17
CA ASN A 658 10.11 49.70 4.71
C ASN A 658 9.08 50.79 4.33
N ALA A 659 9.04 51.91 5.07
CA ALA A 659 8.08 53.00 4.91
C ALA A 659 6.60 52.64 5.16
N LYS A 660 6.33 51.49 5.78
CA LYS A 660 4.99 51.04 6.18
C LYS A 660 4.93 50.78 7.69
N ASP A 661 3.78 51.02 8.30
CA ASP A 661 3.53 50.62 9.68
C ASP A 661 3.07 49.15 9.70
N VAL A 662 3.82 48.31 10.40
CA VAL A 662 3.56 46.89 10.56
C VAL A 662 3.24 46.60 12.02
N ARG A 663 2.19 45.83 12.28
CA ARG A 663 1.83 45.41 13.64
C ARG A 663 2.40 44.03 13.93
N LEU A 664 3.21 43.93 14.98
CA LEU A 664 3.72 42.68 15.52
C LEU A 664 2.80 42.15 16.61
N ASN A 665 2.35 40.92 16.44
CA ASN A 665 1.72 40.15 17.52
C ASN A 665 2.83 39.39 18.24
N VAL A 666 3.18 39.82 19.45
CA VAL A 666 4.30 39.32 20.25
C VAL A 666 3.80 38.28 21.24
N TRP A 667 4.18 37.02 21.03
CA TRP A 667 3.77 35.87 21.85
C TRP A 667 4.85 35.54 22.88
N ASP A 668 4.54 35.73 24.16
CA ASP A 668 5.40 35.44 25.31
C ASP A 668 4.95 34.15 25.99
N PHE A 669 5.72 33.06 25.79
CA PHE A 669 5.42 31.74 26.35
C PHE A 669 6.01 31.57 27.75
N GLY A 670 5.25 30.99 28.67
CA GLY A 670 5.75 30.50 29.96
C GLY A 670 6.82 29.43 29.76
N GLY A 671 7.94 29.55 30.47
CA GLY A 671 9.11 28.66 30.28
C GLY A 671 9.12 27.38 31.13
N GLN A 672 7.98 26.78 31.48
CA GLN A 672 7.96 25.53 32.27
C GLN A 672 7.97 24.30 31.34
N GLU A 673 8.68 23.24 31.75
CA GLU A 673 8.95 22.01 30.96
C GLU A 673 7.67 21.30 30.42
N ILE A 674 6.56 21.37 31.16
CA ILE A 674 5.32 20.65 30.85
C ILE A 674 4.61 21.20 29.59
N TYR A 675 4.94 22.43 29.16
CA TYR A 675 4.24 23.15 28.09
C TYR A 675 4.84 22.96 26.69
N HIS A 676 5.96 22.26 26.54
CA HIS A 676 6.58 22.05 25.22
C HIS A 676 5.66 21.33 24.23
N ALA A 677 4.76 20.46 24.71
CA ALA A 677 3.76 19.79 23.88
C ALA A 677 2.63 20.71 23.39
N THR A 678 2.37 21.85 24.05
CA THR A 678 1.38 22.83 23.60
C THR A 678 1.99 23.90 22.68
N HIS A 679 3.32 24.09 22.72
CA HIS A 679 4.00 25.08 21.86
C HIS A 679 3.91 24.74 20.37
N GLN A 680 3.88 23.46 19.99
CA GLN A 680 3.79 23.04 18.58
C GLN A 680 2.58 23.63 17.83
N PHE A 681 1.50 23.95 18.52
CA PHE A 681 0.29 24.54 17.93
C PHE A 681 0.43 26.03 17.61
N PHE A 682 1.41 26.70 18.20
CA PHE A 682 1.64 28.13 18.04
C PHE A 682 2.96 28.43 17.33
N LEU A 683 3.89 27.49 17.28
CA LEU A 683 5.08 27.57 16.43
C LEU A 683 4.64 27.38 14.97
N THR A 684 4.50 28.50 14.26
CA THR A 684 4.04 28.52 12.87
C THR A 684 5.11 29.14 11.98
N LYS A 685 5.12 28.74 10.70
CA LYS A 685 5.84 29.46 9.64
C LYS A 685 5.38 30.94 9.59
N ARG A 686 6.10 31.82 8.87
CA ARG A 686 5.80 33.27 8.77
C ARG A 686 5.96 34.02 10.10
N SER A 687 6.91 33.58 10.91
CA SER A 687 7.19 34.17 12.22
C SER A 687 8.63 34.64 12.33
N LEU A 688 8.88 35.63 13.17
CA LEU A 688 10.23 35.93 13.68
C LEU A 688 10.36 35.32 15.07
N TYR A 689 11.42 34.54 15.31
CA TYR A 689 11.68 33.91 16.59
C TYR A 689 12.76 34.64 17.37
N LEU A 690 12.48 34.94 18.64
CA LEU A 690 13.49 35.37 19.61
C LEU A 690 13.78 34.22 20.57
N LEU A 691 14.98 33.64 20.44
CA LEU A 691 15.47 32.66 21.40
C LEU A 691 16.19 33.40 22.54
N VAL A 692 15.51 33.56 23.68
CA VAL A 692 16.03 34.29 24.83
C VAL A 692 16.81 33.33 25.73
N CYS A 693 18.07 33.66 25.97
CA CYS A 693 19.00 32.93 26.81
C CYS A 693 19.39 33.78 28.02
N ASN A 694 19.76 33.14 29.13
CA ASN A 694 20.39 33.82 30.24
C ASN A 694 21.92 33.77 30.03
N CYS A 695 22.59 34.93 30.03
CA CYS A 695 24.04 34.98 29.88
C CYS A 695 24.82 34.30 31.02
N ARG A 696 24.17 34.06 32.16
CA ARG A 696 24.80 33.47 33.35
C ARG A 696 24.87 31.95 33.34
N THR A 697 24.11 31.31 32.45
CA THR A 697 23.97 29.85 32.36
C THR A 697 24.72 29.34 31.13
N SER A 698 25.20 28.10 31.19
CA SER A 698 25.92 27.49 30.06
C SER A 698 25.03 27.33 28.81
N GLU A 699 25.63 27.03 27.66
CA GLU A 699 24.90 26.71 26.42
C GLU A 699 23.92 25.53 26.60
N ASP A 700 24.35 24.51 27.34
CA ASP A 700 23.55 23.31 27.65
C ASP A 700 22.38 23.64 28.59
N GLU A 701 22.61 24.44 29.63
CA GLU A 701 21.55 24.89 30.54
C GLU A 701 20.50 25.76 29.82
N ASN A 702 20.94 26.59 28.87
CA ASN A 702 20.05 27.37 28.01
C ASN A 702 19.29 26.49 26.99
N ARG A 703 19.73 25.24 26.78
CA ARG A 703 19.21 24.30 25.77
C ARG A 703 19.06 24.95 24.39
N ILE A 704 20.05 25.74 23.95
CA ILE A 704 19.98 26.52 22.70
C ILE A 704 19.69 25.63 21.49
N GLU A 705 20.42 24.52 21.37
CA GLU A 705 20.27 23.59 20.24
C GLU A 705 18.88 22.94 20.19
N TYR A 706 18.32 22.61 21.35
CA TYR A 706 16.96 22.05 21.47
C TYR A 706 15.91 23.02 20.92
N TRP A 707 15.98 24.29 21.33
CA TRP A 707 15.04 25.30 20.87
C TRP A 707 15.19 25.60 19.38
N LEU A 708 16.42 25.68 18.85
CA LEU A 708 16.66 25.88 17.43
C LEU A 708 16.08 24.75 16.58
N LYS A 709 16.24 23.50 17.00
CA LYS A 709 15.61 22.37 16.30
C LYS A 709 14.09 22.37 16.40
N LEU A 710 13.54 22.75 17.54
CA LEU A 710 12.08 22.88 17.69
C LEU A 710 11.53 23.97 16.75
N ILE A 711 12.24 25.11 16.65
CA ILE A 711 11.90 26.17 15.68
C ILE A 711 12.03 25.65 14.25
N GLN A 712 13.11 24.94 13.90
CA GLN A 712 13.25 24.38 12.56
C GLN A 712 12.12 23.39 12.23
N SER A 713 11.73 22.55 13.21
CA SER A 713 10.71 21.52 13.04
C SER A 713 9.31 22.09 12.76
N PHE A 714 8.94 23.17 13.46
CA PHE A 714 7.57 23.73 13.41
C PHE A 714 7.50 25.09 12.71
N GLY A 715 8.51 25.94 12.88
CA GLY A 715 8.65 27.25 12.23
C GLY A 715 9.33 27.21 10.86
N GLY A 716 9.93 26.09 10.45
CA GLY A 716 10.60 25.93 9.16
C GLY A 716 11.78 26.88 8.99
N ALA A 717 11.88 27.54 7.83
CA ALA A 717 12.94 28.50 7.50
C ALA A 717 12.75 29.89 8.13
N SER A 718 11.84 30.04 9.09
CA SER A 718 11.56 31.31 9.76
C SER A 718 12.83 31.90 10.42
N PRO A 719 13.05 33.22 10.33
CA PRO A 719 14.23 33.88 10.89
C PRO A 719 14.28 33.78 12.41
N VAL A 720 15.50 33.58 12.95
CA VAL A 720 15.76 33.47 14.39
C VAL A 720 16.79 34.51 14.83
N ILE A 721 16.51 35.19 15.95
CA ILE A 721 17.46 36.04 16.66
C ILE A 721 17.71 35.43 18.04
N ILE A 722 18.96 35.13 18.36
CA ILE A 722 19.36 34.68 19.69
C ILE A 722 19.65 35.91 20.55
N VAL A 723 19.04 35.99 21.73
CA VAL A 723 19.14 37.12 22.66
C VAL A 723 19.69 36.65 24.00
N GLY A 724 20.95 36.95 24.29
CA GLY A 724 21.54 36.75 25.61
C GLY A 724 21.15 37.86 26.56
N ASN A 725 20.19 37.61 27.45
CA ASN A 725 19.73 38.57 28.44
C ASN A 725 20.53 38.50 29.74
N LYS A 726 20.46 39.57 30.56
CA LYS A 726 21.22 39.77 31.80
C LYS A 726 22.74 39.90 31.59
N LYS A 727 23.14 40.55 30.49
CA LYS A 727 24.54 40.83 30.16
C LYS A 727 25.29 41.60 31.26
N ASP A 728 24.56 42.42 32.01
CA ASP A 728 25.09 43.18 33.15
C ASP A 728 25.67 42.31 34.26
N GLU A 729 25.30 41.02 34.31
CA GLU A 729 25.93 40.05 35.21
C GLU A 729 27.18 39.41 34.56
N GLN A 730 27.03 38.82 33.36
CA GLN A 730 28.10 38.18 32.59
C GLN A 730 27.85 38.26 31.06
N PRO A 731 28.90 38.22 30.21
CA PRO A 731 28.73 38.14 28.76
C PRO A 731 28.28 36.75 28.30
N LEU A 732 27.57 36.68 27.17
CA LEU A 732 27.11 35.40 26.61
C LEU A 732 28.27 34.62 25.96
N ASP A 733 28.63 33.49 26.56
CA ASP A 733 29.69 32.59 26.08
C ASP A 733 29.13 31.46 25.20
N ILE A 734 29.05 31.69 23.89
CA ILE A 734 28.58 30.72 22.89
C ILE A 734 29.38 30.78 21.58
N ASN A 735 29.45 29.65 20.85
CA ASN A 735 30.12 29.60 19.55
C ASN A 735 29.24 30.11 18.40
N ARG A 736 29.22 31.44 18.23
CA ARG A 736 28.38 32.16 17.27
C ARG A 736 28.51 31.67 15.82
N LYS A 737 29.75 31.50 15.33
CA LYS A 737 30.00 31.09 13.94
C LYS A 737 29.54 29.67 13.66
N ALA A 738 29.80 28.74 14.59
CA ALA A 738 29.36 27.36 14.44
C ALA A 738 27.83 27.25 14.42
N LEU A 739 27.15 27.98 15.31
CA LEU A 739 25.68 28.03 15.33
C LEU A 739 25.10 28.59 14.03
N GLN A 740 25.63 29.70 13.50
CA GLN A 740 25.14 30.30 12.25
C GLN A 740 25.41 29.43 11.00
N GLN A 741 26.53 28.70 10.97
CA GLN A 741 26.81 27.75 9.87
C GLN A 741 25.87 26.53 9.92
N LYS A 742 25.55 26.07 11.13
CA LYS A 742 24.67 24.91 11.35
C LYS A 742 23.19 25.26 11.17
N TYR A 743 22.79 26.49 11.51
CA TYR A 743 21.43 27.01 11.42
C TYR A 743 21.42 28.32 10.62
N PRO A 744 21.31 28.24 9.28
CA PRO A 744 21.38 29.43 8.40
C PRO A 744 20.27 30.46 8.64
N ASN A 745 19.16 30.05 9.27
CA ASN A 745 18.07 30.92 9.66
C ASN A 745 18.38 31.80 10.90
N ILE A 746 19.53 31.62 11.57
CA ILE A 746 19.98 32.54 12.63
C ILE A 746 20.48 33.85 12.01
N CYS A 747 19.64 34.87 12.05
CA CYS A 747 19.92 36.17 11.44
C CYS A 747 20.79 37.08 12.31
N ALA A 748 20.73 36.94 13.64
CA ALA A 748 21.54 37.72 14.57
C ALA A 748 21.70 37.03 15.94
N ILE A 749 22.80 37.33 16.62
CA ILE A 749 23.05 36.94 18.02
C ILE A 749 23.43 38.20 18.79
N LEU A 750 22.56 38.65 19.69
CA LEU A 750 22.66 39.92 20.40
C LEU A 750 22.64 39.69 21.92
N GLU A 751 23.23 40.61 22.67
CA GLU A 751 23.23 40.57 24.14
C GLU A 751 22.53 41.80 24.69
N THR A 752 21.66 41.61 25.67
CA THR A 752 20.82 42.64 26.27
C THR A 752 20.87 42.62 27.78
N SER A 753 20.54 43.76 28.40
CA SER A 753 20.25 43.86 29.82
C SER A 753 18.95 44.63 30.01
N CYS A 754 17.89 43.95 30.46
CA CYS A 754 16.64 44.64 30.78
C CYS A 754 16.79 45.62 31.96
N GLN A 755 17.75 45.38 32.87
CA GLN A 755 17.99 46.23 34.03
C GLN A 755 18.66 47.56 33.67
N THR A 756 19.67 47.53 32.79
CA THR A 756 20.42 48.74 32.40
C THR A 756 19.92 49.37 31.10
N GLY A 757 19.19 48.62 30.28
CA GLY A 757 18.74 49.02 28.95
C GLY A 757 19.76 48.76 27.84
N ASP A 758 20.96 48.29 28.16
CA ASP A 758 22.01 47.99 27.17
C ASP A 758 21.55 46.94 26.16
N GLY A 759 21.89 47.15 24.88
CA GLY A 759 21.59 46.24 23.76
C GLY A 759 20.13 46.22 23.28
N ILE A 760 19.19 46.85 23.99
CA ILE A 760 17.75 46.83 23.64
C ILE A 760 17.48 47.56 22.31
N GLN A 761 18.18 48.66 22.03
CA GLN A 761 18.02 49.38 20.75
C GLN A 761 18.57 48.58 19.56
N ASP A 762 19.68 47.87 19.74
CA ASP A 762 20.26 47.01 18.71
C ASP A 762 19.31 45.83 18.41
N LEU A 763 18.69 45.26 19.45
CA LEU A 763 17.66 44.23 19.30
C LEU A 763 16.43 44.77 18.55
N ARG A 764 15.96 45.97 18.90
CA ARG A 764 14.85 46.63 18.20
C ARG A 764 15.16 46.81 16.71
N ALA A 765 16.36 47.30 16.38
CA ALA A 765 16.79 47.47 14.99
C ALA A 765 16.88 46.13 14.22
N ALA A 766 17.38 45.07 14.86
CA ALA A 766 17.44 43.74 14.26
C ALA A 766 16.05 43.17 13.98
N ILE A 767 15.12 43.31 14.94
CA ILE A 767 13.71 42.90 14.75
C ILE A 767 13.08 43.65 13.57
N THR A 768 13.21 44.98 13.52
CA THR A 768 12.69 45.80 12.41
C THR A 768 13.25 45.36 11.05
N ARG A 769 14.55 45.04 10.99
CA ARG A 769 15.21 44.59 9.75
C ARG A 769 14.70 43.24 9.28
N GLU A 770 14.60 42.24 10.16
CA GLU A 770 14.17 40.90 9.76
C GLU A 770 12.67 40.85 9.44
N VAL A 771 11.83 41.61 10.16
CA VAL A 771 10.41 41.78 9.80
C VAL A 771 10.26 42.35 8.39
N GLY A 772 11.15 43.26 7.97
CA GLY A 772 11.13 43.85 6.63
C GLY A 772 11.50 42.89 5.50
N LYS A 773 12.08 41.72 5.80
CA LYS A 773 12.41 40.68 4.82
C LYS A 773 11.33 39.60 4.71
N LEU A 774 10.34 39.60 5.60
CA LEU A 774 9.24 38.65 5.54
C LEU A 774 8.29 39.03 4.39
N HIS A 775 8.50 38.44 3.21
CA HIS A 775 7.73 38.72 1.98
C HIS A 775 6.21 38.62 2.22
N ASP A 776 5.78 37.62 2.99
CA ASP A 776 4.37 37.35 3.24
C ASP A 776 3.67 38.52 3.98
N VAL A 777 4.38 39.34 4.76
CA VAL A 777 3.77 40.47 5.51
C VAL A 777 3.04 41.46 4.59
N TYR A 778 3.43 41.49 3.32
CA TYR A 778 2.88 42.37 2.30
C TYR A 778 1.81 41.72 1.41
N ASN A 779 1.46 40.45 1.66
CA ASN A 779 0.40 39.76 0.90
C ASN A 779 -0.89 40.58 0.91
N LEU A 780 -1.49 40.72 -0.27
CA LEU A 780 -2.72 41.48 -0.46
C LEU A 780 -3.92 40.64 -0.02
N LEU A 781 -4.80 41.22 0.77
CA LEU A 781 -6.08 40.60 1.10
C LEU A 781 -7.21 41.45 0.53
N PRO A 782 -8.28 40.84 0.00
CA PRO A 782 -9.51 41.57 -0.31
C PRO A 782 -9.99 42.33 0.93
N LEU A 783 -10.47 43.57 0.76
CA LEU A 783 -10.92 44.40 1.88
C LEU A 783 -12.04 43.72 2.69
N SER A 784 -12.92 42.97 2.02
CA SER A 784 -13.97 42.16 2.65
C SER A 784 -13.40 41.11 3.62
N TRP A 785 -12.32 40.42 3.24
CA TRP A 785 -11.62 39.45 4.09
C TRP A 785 -10.93 40.14 5.26
N PHE A 786 -10.32 41.30 4.99
CA PHE A 786 -9.69 42.12 6.02
C PHE A 786 -10.70 42.62 7.07
N GLN A 787 -11.91 42.97 6.65
CA GLN A 787 -13.00 43.38 7.55
C GLN A 787 -13.47 42.24 8.47
N VAL A 788 -13.66 41.03 7.92
CA VAL A 788 -13.98 39.84 8.73
C VAL A 788 -12.87 39.55 9.74
N LYS A 789 -11.61 39.65 9.32
CA LYS A 789 -10.45 39.51 10.21
C LYS A 789 -10.51 40.52 11.37
N GLU A 790 -10.68 41.82 11.08
CA GLU A 790 -10.77 42.86 12.12
C GLU A 790 -11.95 42.62 13.07
N GLN A 791 -13.09 42.17 12.55
CA GLN A 791 -14.28 41.89 13.34
C GLN A 791 -14.09 40.69 14.29
N LEU A 792 -13.45 39.61 13.81
CA LEU A 792 -13.12 38.45 14.65
C LEU A 792 -12.05 38.79 15.69
N GLU A 793 -11.06 39.61 15.33
CA GLU A 793 -10.00 40.03 16.24
C GLU A 793 -10.49 40.97 17.35
N ALA A 794 -11.49 41.82 17.05
CA ALA A 794 -12.11 42.72 18.03
C ALA A 794 -13.16 42.01 18.92
N MET A 795 -13.42 40.73 18.70
CA MET A 795 -14.47 40.00 19.38
C MET A 795 -14.05 39.64 20.82
N GLU A 796 -14.89 39.98 21.79
CA GLU A 796 -14.67 39.62 23.20
C GLU A 796 -15.11 38.18 23.53
N LYS A 797 -15.90 37.54 22.66
CA LYS A 797 -16.33 36.15 22.85
C LYS A 797 -15.14 35.21 22.72
N ASP A 798 -15.00 34.29 23.68
CA ASP A 798 -13.97 33.27 23.66
C ASP A 798 -14.18 32.19 22.57
N PHE A 799 -15.40 32.07 22.04
CA PHE A 799 -15.74 31.16 20.93
C PHE A 799 -17.00 31.60 20.19
N ILE A 800 -17.13 31.20 18.92
CA ILE A 800 -18.35 31.32 18.13
C ILE A 800 -18.65 30.02 17.36
N THR A 801 -19.91 29.82 17.00
CA THR A 801 -20.33 28.74 16.10
C THR A 801 -19.89 29.02 14.67
N TYR A 802 -19.75 27.98 13.85
CA TYR A 802 -19.43 28.17 12.42
C TYR A 802 -20.50 29.00 11.72
N ASN A 803 -21.78 28.81 12.05
CA ASN A 803 -22.88 29.59 11.49
C ASN A 803 -22.80 31.08 11.83
N GLU A 804 -22.35 31.44 13.03
CA GLU A 804 -22.07 32.83 13.38
C GLU A 804 -20.91 33.40 12.53
N TYR A 805 -19.85 32.62 12.31
CA TYR A 805 -18.76 32.99 11.40
C TYR A 805 -19.25 33.18 9.94
N ILE A 806 -20.07 32.27 9.43
CA ILE A 806 -20.70 32.40 8.12
C ILE A 806 -21.58 33.66 8.06
N GLY A 807 -22.33 33.95 9.12
CA GLY A 807 -23.10 35.19 9.26
C GLY A 807 -22.23 36.45 9.16
N ILE A 808 -21.05 36.46 9.79
CA ILE A 808 -20.06 37.54 9.69
C ILE A 808 -19.53 37.66 8.26
N CYS A 809 -19.25 36.55 7.60
CA CYS A 809 -18.82 36.54 6.20
C CYS A 809 -19.88 37.15 5.28
N HIS A 810 -21.14 36.76 5.41
CA HIS A 810 -22.24 37.32 4.62
C HIS A 810 -22.42 38.83 4.85
N GLN A 811 -22.31 39.30 6.10
CA GLN A 811 -22.39 40.74 6.41
C GLN A 811 -21.30 41.55 5.70
N ASN A 812 -20.12 40.95 5.51
CA ASN A 812 -18.98 41.55 4.82
C ASN A 812 -18.92 41.18 3.31
N LYS A 813 -20.04 40.74 2.72
CA LYS A 813 -20.20 40.40 1.28
C LYS A 813 -19.37 39.20 0.80
N ILE A 814 -19.01 38.29 1.70
CA ILE A 814 -18.38 37.01 1.37
C ILE A 814 -19.47 35.92 1.45
N SER A 815 -20.18 35.71 0.34
CA SER A 815 -21.32 34.78 0.30
C SER A 815 -21.00 33.38 -0.22
N GLU A 816 -19.85 33.22 -0.88
CA GLU A 816 -19.43 31.95 -1.48
C GLU A 816 -18.72 31.09 -0.44
N GLU A 817 -19.19 29.85 -0.27
CA GLU A 817 -18.65 28.89 0.70
C GLU A 817 -17.13 28.65 0.54
N PRO A 818 -16.56 28.47 -0.67
CA PRO A 818 -15.11 28.28 -0.84
C PRO A 818 -14.28 29.45 -0.28
N ASN A 819 -14.74 30.69 -0.45
CA ASN A 819 -14.05 31.87 0.08
C ASN A 819 -14.12 31.92 1.61
N GLN A 820 -15.24 31.49 2.20
CA GLN A 820 -15.40 31.41 3.65
C GLN A 820 -14.47 30.36 4.25
N GLU A 821 -14.29 29.22 3.57
CA GLU A 821 -13.37 28.15 3.98
C GLU A 821 -11.91 28.59 3.92
N GLN A 822 -11.50 29.18 2.79
CA GLN A 822 -10.13 29.67 2.62
C GLN A 822 -9.78 30.73 3.67
N LEU A 823 -10.71 31.65 3.93
CA LEU A 823 -10.52 32.70 4.91
C LEU A 823 -10.34 32.12 6.32
N ILE A 824 -11.17 31.16 6.75
CA ILE A 824 -11.02 30.61 8.11
C ILE A 824 -9.72 29.82 8.26
N ASN A 825 -9.27 29.12 7.22
CA ASN A 825 -7.98 28.41 7.21
C ASN A 825 -6.80 29.39 7.24
N LEU A 826 -6.87 30.50 6.51
CA LEU A 826 -5.88 31.57 6.58
C LEU A 826 -5.82 32.17 8.00
N LEU A 827 -6.97 32.47 8.61
CA LEU A 827 -7.06 33.01 9.97
C LEU A 827 -6.54 32.02 11.02
N HIS A 828 -6.77 30.71 10.79
CA HIS A 828 -6.23 29.64 11.61
C HIS A 828 -4.70 29.63 11.60
N ASN A 829 -4.12 29.66 10.40
CA ASN A 829 -2.67 29.64 10.22
C ASN A 829 -1.98 30.93 10.71
N LEU A 830 -2.66 32.08 10.62
CA LEU A 830 -2.21 33.33 11.24
C LEU A 830 -2.24 33.28 12.78
N GLY A 831 -2.86 32.26 13.36
CA GLY A 831 -3.03 32.10 14.81
C GLY A 831 -4.01 33.11 15.41
N LEU A 832 -4.93 33.65 14.60
CA LEU A 832 -5.99 34.55 15.07
C LEU A 832 -7.16 33.77 15.65
N VAL A 833 -7.43 32.58 15.11
CA VAL A 833 -8.49 31.68 15.55
C VAL A 833 -8.00 30.23 15.52
N LEU A 834 -8.59 29.34 16.32
CA LEU A 834 -8.40 27.89 16.15
C LEU A 834 -9.66 27.29 15.53
N ASN A 835 -9.51 26.52 14.45
CA ASN A 835 -10.61 25.90 13.73
C ASN A 835 -10.42 24.38 13.58
N PHE A 836 -11.42 23.61 14.01
CA PHE A 836 -11.41 22.13 14.05
C PHE A 836 -12.65 21.53 13.37
N ARG A 837 -13.09 22.14 12.25
CA ARG A 837 -14.32 21.78 11.54
C ARG A 837 -14.41 20.33 11.06
N ASP A 838 -13.28 19.69 10.78
CA ASP A 838 -13.23 18.32 10.25
C ASP A 838 -13.39 17.25 11.35
N HIS A 839 -13.44 17.65 12.62
CA HIS A 839 -13.58 16.75 13.75
C HIS A 839 -15.06 16.54 14.13
N ALA A 840 -15.53 15.29 14.09
CA ALA A 840 -16.94 14.91 14.23
C ALA A 840 -17.66 15.46 15.48
N PHE A 841 -16.94 15.71 16.58
CA PHE A 841 -17.49 16.23 17.84
C PHE A 841 -17.26 17.72 18.09
N LEU A 842 -16.33 18.38 17.37
CA LEU A 842 -16.04 19.81 17.55
C LEU A 842 -16.90 20.70 16.62
N GLN A 843 -17.75 20.10 15.78
CA GLN A 843 -18.60 20.76 14.77
C GLN A 843 -19.57 21.82 15.32
N SER A 844 -19.86 21.83 16.61
CA SER A 844 -20.75 22.80 17.27
C SER A 844 -20.03 24.06 17.77
N THR A 845 -18.69 24.09 17.81
CA THR A 845 -17.87 25.27 18.14
C THR A 845 -16.58 25.27 17.32
N ASN A 846 -16.64 25.88 16.13
CA ASN A 846 -15.59 25.74 15.13
C ASN A 846 -14.59 26.89 15.11
N VAL A 847 -14.85 28.01 15.79
CA VAL A 847 -13.93 29.15 15.78
C VAL A 847 -13.66 29.59 17.21
N LEU A 848 -12.48 29.21 17.71
CA LEU A 848 -12.07 29.39 19.10
C LEU A 848 -11.04 30.50 19.20
N ASN A 849 -11.10 31.28 20.29
CA ASN A 849 -10.05 32.20 20.66
C ASN A 849 -8.83 31.40 21.17
N PRO A 850 -7.64 31.54 20.56
CA PRO A 850 -6.43 30.86 21.00
C PRO A 850 -6.06 31.13 22.48
N ASP A 851 -6.35 32.32 23.01
CA ASP A 851 -6.08 32.67 24.42
C ASP A 851 -6.93 31.82 25.37
N TRP A 852 -8.21 31.63 25.08
CA TRP A 852 -9.11 30.81 25.91
C TRP A 852 -8.66 29.36 25.98
N VAL A 853 -8.31 28.76 24.83
CA VAL A 853 -7.84 27.36 24.77
C VAL A 853 -6.54 27.20 25.56
N THR A 854 -5.58 28.11 25.36
CA THR A 854 -4.29 28.02 26.05
C THR A 854 -4.44 28.21 27.55
N GLN A 855 -5.13 29.23 28.02
CA GLN A 855 -5.30 29.48 29.45
C GLN A 855 -5.97 28.29 30.15
N GLY A 856 -6.98 27.67 29.52
CA GLY A 856 -7.66 26.48 30.06
C GLY A 856 -6.72 25.28 30.21
N ILE A 857 -6.00 24.91 29.14
CA ILE A 857 -5.06 23.77 29.17
C ILE A 857 -3.92 24.03 30.15
N TYR A 858 -3.39 25.26 30.18
CA TYR A 858 -2.30 25.62 31.09
C TYR A 858 -2.70 25.54 32.55
N ALA A 859 -3.91 26.01 32.89
CA ALA A 859 -4.45 25.90 34.25
C ALA A 859 -4.45 24.45 34.72
N LEU A 860 -4.93 23.52 33.87
CA LEU A 860 -4.95 22.08 34.16
C LEU A 860 -3.56 21.46 34.30
N LEU A 861 -2.64 21.78 33.40
CA LEU A 861 -1.26 21.26 33.45
C LEU A 861 -0.44 21.85 34.61
N SER A 862 -0.83 23.01 35.13
CA SER A 862 -0.16 23.69 36.23
C SER A 862 -0.61 23.25 37.63
N ASP A 863 -1.76 22.58 37.75
CA ASP A 863 -2.38 22.26 39.04
C ASP A 863 -1.53 21.29 39.88
N GLU A 864 -1.24 21.70 41.12
CA GLU A 864 -0.38 20.93 42.03
C GLU A 864 -1.05 19.65 42.52
N THR A 865 -2.38 19.62 42.66
CA THR A 865 -3.12 18.42 43.08
C THR A 865 -3.04 17.35 42.00
N LEU A 866 -3.24 17.72 40.72
CA LEU A 866 -3.10 16.83 39.58
C LEU A 866 -1.69 16.27 39.45
N LYS A 867 -0.65 17.10 39.68
CA LYS A 867 0.76 16.67 39.65
C LYS A 867 1.14 15.71 40.76
N THR A 868 0.70 15.97 42.00
CA THR A 868 1.21 15.29 43.19
C THR A 868 0.30 14.19 43.72
N GLN A 869 -1.00 14.45 43.85
CA GLN A 869 -1.96 13.55 44.48
C GLN A 869 -2.60 12.62 43.45
N SER A 870 -3.16 13.20 42.38
CA SER A 870 -3.87 12.44 41.34
C SER A 870 -2.94 11.80 40.30
N LYS A 871 -1.64 12.13 40.34
CA LYS A 871 -0.59 11.58 39.45
C LYS A 871 -0.96 11.65 37.96
N GLY A 872 -1.56 12.76 37.53
CA GLY A 872 -1.97 12.99 36.15
C GLY A 872 -3.34 12.44 35.76
N ILE A 873 -4.10 11.82 36.68
CA ILE A 873 -5.50 11.43 36.45
C ILE A 873 -6.40 12.65 36.66
N LEU A 874 -7.11 13.06 35.60
CA LEU A 874 -8.05 14.17 35.55
C LEU A 874 -9.49 13.63 35.62
N ILE A 875 -10.30 14.19 36.52
CA ILE A 875 -11.75 13.91 36.66
C ILE A 875 -12.58 15.20 36.55
N ASP A 876 -13.90 15.08 36.34
CA ASP A 876 -14.81 16.22 36.19
C ASP A 876 -14.80 17.20 37.38
N ASP A 877 -14.60 16.70 38.60
CA ASP A 877 -14.49 17.54 39.80
C ASP A 877 -13.22 18.41 39.77
N ASP A 878 -12.13 17.92 39.17
CA ASP A 878 -10.90 18.70 39.01
C ASP A 878 -11.08 19.81 37.97
N LEU A 879 -11.82 19.56 36.89
CA LEU A 879 -12.16 20.59 35.89
C LEU A 879 -12.90 21.76 36.57
N SER A 880 -13.90 21.45 37.39
CA SER A 880 -14.70 22.45 38.10
C SER A 880 -13.95 23.18 39.22
N ARG A 881 -12.91 22.54 39.77
CA ARG A 881 -12.04 23.12 40.82
C ARG A 881 -10.97 24.04 40.23
N VAL A 882 -10.37 23.65 39.11
CA VAL A 882 -9.22 24.34 38.50
C VAL A 882 -9.66 25.46 37.57
N LEU A 883 -10.73 25.25 36.80
CA LEU A 883 -11.21 26.23 35.82
C LEU A 883 -12.22 27.19 36.45
N SER A 884 -12.07 28.49 36.18
CA SER A 884 -12.97 29.52 36.73
C SER A 884 -14.38 29.40 36.12
N PRO A 885 -15.46 29.23 36.91
CA PRO A 885 -16.82 29.01 36.39
C PRO A 885 -17.36 30.15 35.52
N GLU A 886 -16.86 31.38 35.73
CA GLU A 886 -17.27 32.58 34.98
C GLU A 886 -16.74 32.58 33.53
N ARG A 887 -15.55 32.01 33.30
CA ARG A 887 -14.89 31.96 31.97
C ARG A 887 -14.95 30.59 31.31
N TYR A 888 -15.04 29.53 32.12
CA TYR A 888 -15.15 28.13 31.69
C TYR A 888 -16.39 27.50 32.36
N PRO A 889 -17.59 27.67 31.77
CA PRO A 889 -18.79 27.07 32.33
C PRO A 889 -18.77 25.53 32.15
N VAL A 890 -19.52 24.82 32.98
CA VAL A 890 -19.47 23.34 33.08
C VAL A 890 -19.80 22.64 31.76
N ASP A 891 -20.69 23.19 30.94
CA ASP A 891 -21.03 22.69 29.60
C ASP A 891 -19.85 22.76 28.61
N ARG A 892 -18.79 23.50 28.94
CA ARG A 892 -17.58 23.70 28.13
C ARG A 892 -16.38 22.88 28.58
N HIS A 893 -16.42 22.27 29.75
CA HIS A 893 -15.34 21.41 30.25
C HIS A 893 -15.02 20.27 29.27
N ARG A 894 -16.05 19.64 28.71
CA ARG A 894 -15.89 18.55 27.73
C ARG A 894 -15.15 18.99 26.46
N TYR A 895 -15.40 20.20 25.96
CA TYR A 895 -14.69 20.71 24.78
C TYR A 895 -13.19 20.84 25.03
N LEU A 896 -12.80 21.29 26.22
CA LEU A 896 -11.40 21.44 26.58
C LEU A 896 -10.70 20.07 26.70
N THR A 897 -11.37 19.06 27.26
CA THR A 897 -10.82 17.69 27.35
C THR A 897 -10.68 17.04 25.98
N GLU A 898 -11.66 17.21 25.08
CA GLU A 898 -11.59 16.68 23.70
C GLU A 898 -10.46 17.35 22.92
N LEU A 899 -10.27 18.68 23.07
CA LEU A 899 -9.12 19.40 22.51
C LEU A 899 -7.78 18.86 23.05
N MET A 900 -7.70 18.54 24.34
CA MET A 900 -6.49 17.94 24.92
C MET A 900 -6.20 16.55 24.35
N GLN A 901 -7.23 15.77 24.00
CA GLN A 901 -7.06 14.48 23.33
C GLN A 901 -6.60 14.65 21.87
N GLU A 902 -7.21 15.56 21.12
CA GLU A 902 -6.79 15.91 19.75
C GLU A 902 -5.33 16.40 19.71
N PHE A 903 -4.94 17.15 20.74
CA PHE A 903 -3.56 17.61 20.92
C PHE A 903 -2.59 16.54 21.41
N GLN A 904 -3.05 15.30 21.58
CA GLN A 904 -2.28 14.16 22.08
C GLN A 904 -1.63 14.45 23.44
N LEU A 905 -2.32 15.22 24.30
CA LEU A 905 -1.88 15.56 25.65
C LEU A 905 -2.46 14.60 26.70
N CYS A 906 -3.63 14.03 26.43
CA CYS A 906 -4.29 13.07 27.30
C CYS A 906 -5.07 12.01 26.51
N PHE A 907 -5.52 10.96 27.19
CA PHE A 907 -6.46 9.96 26.66
C PHE A 907 -7.47 9.54 27.74
N ALA A 908 -8.64 9.07 27.32
CA ALA A 908 -9.67 8.58 28.22
C ALA A 908 -9.31 7.16 28.73
N LEU A 909 -9.46 6.94 30.04
CA LEU A 909 -9.25 5.62 30.65
C LEU A 909 -10.46 4.71 30.36
N PRO A 910 -10.24 3.47 29.87
CA PRO A 910 -11.33 2.56 29.53
C PRO A 910 -12.11 2.09 30.78
N ASN A 911 -13.38 1.70 30.57
CA ASN A 911 -14.27 1.08 31.57
C ASN A 911 -14.61 1.90 32.83
N CYS A 912 -14.64 3.24 32.73
CA CYS A 912 -15.08 4.10 33.82
C CYS A 912 -16.51 4.64 33.58
N PRO A 913 -17.44 4.54 34.56
CA PRO A 913 -18.81 5.08 34.42
C PRO A 913 -18.86 6.61 34.37
N ASN A 914 -17.84 7.29 34.90
CA ASN A 914 -17.59 8.71 34.70
C ASN A 914 -16.26 8.86 33.93
N PRO A 915 -16.16 9.76 32.94
CA PRO A 915 -14.96 9.91 32.14
C PRO A 915 -13.77 10.33 33.02
N LYS A 916 -12.69 9.57 32.95
CA LYS A 916 -11.40 9.90 33.58
C LYS A 916 -10.35 9.98 32.49
N PHE A 917 -9.50 10.99 32.53
CA PHE A 917 -8.45 11.19 31.53
C PHE A 917 -7.08 11.05 32.19
N LEU A 918 -6.12 10.44 31.51
CA LEU A 918 -4.73 10.41 31.96
C LEU A 918 -3.90 11.40 31.13
N ILE A 919 -3.14 12.25 31.81
CA ILE A 919 -2.20 13.21 31.20
C ILE A 919 -0.77 12.68 31.39
N PRO A 920 -0.14 12.04 30.39
CA PRO A 920 1.16 11.38 30.59
C PRO A 920 2.28 12.34 30.99
N GLY A 921 2.22 13.61 30.54
CA GLY A 921 3.20 14.65 30.91
C GLY A 921 3.25 14.97 32.41
N LEU A 922 2.19 14.65 33.17
CA LEU A 922 2.11 14.86 34.62
C LEU A 922 2.48 13.63 35.44
N LEU A 923 2.72 12.47 34.81
CA LEU A 923 3.09 11.24 35.50
C LEU A 923 4.37 11.41 36.34
N PRO A 924 4.57 10.61 37.40
CA PRO A 924 5.83 10.55 38.14
C PRO A 924 7.02 10.20 37.24
N LYS A 925 8.22 10.67 37.59
CA LYS A 925 9.46 10.34 36.88
C LYS A 925 10.00 8.94 37.24
N ASP A 926 9.68 8.45 38.44
CA ASP A 926 10.19 7.17 38.93
C ASP A 926 9.57 5.98 38.17
N GLU A 927 10.43 5.05 37.73
CA GLU A 927 10.02 3.79 37.11
C GLU A 927 9.39 2.86 38.17
N PRO A 928 8.20 2.28 37.92
CA PRO A 928 7.59 1.33 38.84
C PRO A 928 8.42 0.05 39.02
N ASP A 929 8.35 -0.56 40.22
CA ASP A 929 9.16 -1.74 40.57
C ASP A 929 8.84 -2.99 39.70
N ASP A 930 7.61 -3.12 39.17
CA ASP A 930 7.14 -4.30 38.42
C ASP A 930 7.30 -4.18 36.89
N THR A 931 8.45 -3.66 36.44
CA THR A 931 8.75 -3.38 35.02
C THR A 931 9.76 -4.35 34.40
N SER A 932 10.04 -5.47 35.09
CA SER A 932 10.99 -6.48 34.61
C SER A 932 10.35 -7.41 33.59
N LEU A 933 10.96 -7.53 32.41
CA LEU A 933 10.57 -8.50 31.38
C LEU A 933 11.12 -9.89 31.73
N ARG A 934 10.38 -10.95 31.37
CA ARG A 934 10.75 -12.35 31.63
C ARG A 934 11.25 -13.01 30.35
N GLY A 935 12.31 -13.81 30.45
CA GLY A 935 12.86 -14.58 29.34
C GLY A 935 13.69 -13.74 28.36
N ASP A 936 13.96 -14.30 27.17
CA ASP A 936 14.71 -13.61 26.12
C ASP A 936 13.93 -12.42 25.56
N THR A 937 14.64 -11.33 25.26
CA THR A 937 14.07 -10.10 24.73
C THR A 937 14.61 -9.80 23.32
N LEU A 938 13.73 -9.28 22.47
CA LEU A 938 14.11 -8.59 21.23
C LEU A 938 14.31 -7.11 21.55
N GLU A 939 15.56 -6.66 21.49
CA GLU A 939 15.98 -5.32 21.88
C GLU A 939 16.19 -4.42 20.65
N PHE A 940 15.71 -3.18 20.70
CA PHE A 940 15.83 -2.19 19.64
C PHE A 940 15.98 -0.78 20.22
N GLN A 941 16.74 0.09 19.54
CA GLN A 941 17.00 1.44 20.04
C GLN A 941 16.80 2.51 18.97
N TYR A 942 16.22 3.64 19.37
CA TYR A 942 16.25 4.87 18.61
C TYR A 942 17.25 5.83 19.21
N HIS A 943 18.19 6.34 18.41
CA HIS A 943 19.15 7.35 18.83
C HIS A 943 18.78 8.67 18.17
N TYR A 944 18.66 9.70 19.00
CA TYR A 944 18.27 11.04 18.58
C TYR A 944 19.45 11.97 18.73
N ARG A 945 19.61 12.89 17.78
CA ARG A 945 20.53 14.00 18.00
C ARG A 945 20.00 14.98 19.06
N ILE A 946 18.68 15.12 19.14
CA ILE A 946 17.92 15.79 20.21
C ILE A 946 16.62 15.02 20.37
N LEU A 947 16.30 14.59 21.59
CA LEU A 947 15.05 13.89 21.92
C LEU A 947 14.03 14.89 22.48
N PRO A 948 12.96 15.26 21.74
CA PRO A 948 11.91 16.11 22.28
C PRO A 948 11.14 15.40 23.41
N GLU A 949 10.90 16.11 24.52
CA GLU A 949 10.22 15.55 25.70
C GLU A 949 8.79 15.08 25.39
N SER A 950 8.17 15.61 24.34
CA SER A 950 6.81 15.23 23.92
C SER A 950 6.74 13.90 23.16
N VAL A 951 7.87 13.36 22.66
CA VAL A 951 7.85 12.12 21.85
C VAL A 951 7.26 10.95 22.63
N LEU A 952 7.73 10.74 23.86
CA LEU A 952 7.28 9.62 24.66
C LEU A 952 5.87 9.84 25.23
N SER A 953 5.54 11.05 25.68
CA SER A 953 4.18 11.32 26.19
C SER A 953 3.11 11.14 25.10
N ARG A 954 3.39 11.60 23.87
CA ARG A 954 2.52 11.35 22.70
C ARG A 954 2.48 9.87 22.32
N PHE A 955 3.59 9.16 22.44
CA PHE A 955 3.62 7.70 22.24
C PHE A 955 2.70 6.97 23.22
N ILE A 956 2.73 7.34 24.51
CA ILE A 956 1.83 6.77 25.53
C ILE A 956 0.37 7.04 25.16
N VAL A 957 0.04 8.25 24.71
CA VAL A 957 -1.33 8.59 24.25
C VAL A 957 -1.74 7.73 23.06
N LEU A 958 -0.90 7.60 22.03
CA LEU A 958 -1.24 6.84 20.82
C LEU A 958 -1.26 5.32 21.04
N ALA A 959 -0.49 4.82 22.02
CA ALA A 959 -0.40 3.40 22.35
C ALA A 959 -1.32 2.97 23.51
N HIS A 960 -2.21 3.86 23.98
CA HIS A 960 -2.94 3.68 25.25
C HIS A 960 -3.77 2.40 25.33
N GLU A 961 -4.38 1.96 24.22
CA GLU A 961 -5.18 0.73 24.15
C GLU A 961 -4.37 -0.53 24.46
N LYS A 962 -3.04 -0.46 24.33
CA LYS A 962 -2.12 -1.57 24.53
C LYS A 962 -1.37 -1.48 25.85
N ILE A 963 -1.68 -0.53 26.74
CA ILE A 963 -0.95 -0.39 28.00
C ILE A 963 -1.22 -1.60 28.92
N HIS A 964 -0.14 -2.33 29.25
CA HIS A 964 -0.19 -3.47 30.15
C HIS A 964 -0.38 -2.99 31.60
N ASN A 965 -1.40 -3.51 32.28
CA ASN A 965 -1.69 -3.22 33.69
C ASN A 965 -1.71 -1.73 34.06
N GLN A 966 -2.09 -0.85 33.13
CA GLN A 966 -2.04 0.61 33.32
C GLN A 966 -0.65 1.14 33.76
N THR A 967 0.42 0.40 33.47
CA THR A 967 1.76 0.70 33.94
C THR A 967 2.47 1.66 32.99
N CYS A 968 2.48 2.94 33.36
CA CYS A 968 3.19 4.00 32.66
C CYS A 968 3.75 5.02 33.64
N TRP A 969 4.86 5.67 33.27
CA TRP A 969 5.50 6.75 33.99
C TRP A 969 6.04 7.77 32.98
N ARG A 970 6.58 8.90 33.45
CA ARG A 970 6.94 10.01 32.53
C ARG A 970 7.98 9.62 31.48
N SER A 971 8.87 8.68 31.81
CA SER A 971 9.96 8.21 30.95
C SER A 971 9.78 6.77 30.45
N GLY A 972 8.61 6.15 30.61
CA GLY A 972 8.35 4.87 29.96
C GLY A 972 6.95 4.28 30.12
N VAL A 973 6.73 3.16 29.43
CA VAL A 973 5.44 2.46 29.40
C VAL A 973 5.63 0.97 29.15
N MET A 974 4.77 0.16 29.76
CA MET A 974 4.63 -1.26 29.49
C MET A 974 3.46 -1.48 28.53
N LEU A 975 3.69 -2.19 27.43
CA LEU A 975 2.66 -2.52 26.45
C LEU A 975 2.46 -4.03 26.36
N GLU A 976 1.24 -4.46 26.04
CA GLU A 976 0.88 -5.85 25.77
C GLU A 976 0.39 -6.04 24.34
N TYR A 977 0.82 -7.14 23.72
CA TYR A 977 0.25 -7.67 22.51
C TYR A 977 -0.59 -8.89 22.88
N ARG A 978 -1.90 -8.81 22.63
CA ARG A 978 -2.86 -9.87 22.94
C ARG A 978 -3.71 -10.25 21.73
N GLU A 979 -4.09 -11.52 21.69
CA GLU A 979 -5.08 -12.07 20.75
C GLU A 979 -6.14 -12.82 21.56
N GLY A 980 -7.35 -12.26 21.62
CA GLY A 980 -8.37 -12.69 22.58
C GLY A 980 -7.98 -12.35 24.02
N ASP A 981 -8.09 -13.31 24.93
CA ASP A 981 -7.81 -13.13 26.37
C ASP A 981 -6.34 -13.41 26.75
N GLU A 982 -5.49 -13.83 25.81
CA GLU A 982 -4.10 -14.19 26.09
C GLU A 982 -3.11 -13.11 25.66
N ILE A 983 -2.14 -12.81 26.52
CA ILE A 983 -1.04 -11.88 26.26
C ILE A 983 0.13 -12.68 25.65
N TYR A 984 0.44 -12.44 24.39
CA TYR A 984 1.52 -13.13 23.67
C TYR A 984 2.88 -12.49 23.89
N ASN A 985 2.92 -11.16 23.96
CA ASN A 985 4.16 -10.41 24.21
C ASN A 985 3.92 -9.22 25.13
N ILE A 986 4.95 -8.86 25.88
CA ILE A 986 5.02 -7.65 26.69
C ILE A 986 6.24 -6.86 26.21
N ALA A 987 6.04 -5.57 25.96
CA ALA A 987 7.11 -4.67 25.57
C ALA A 987 7.32 -3.62 26.66
N ARG A 988 8.58 -3.32 26.95
CA ARG A 988 8.99 -2.19 27.78
C ARG A 988 9.61 -1.12 26.89
N ILE A 989 9.08 0.09 26.96
CA ILE A 989 9.60 1.26 26.27
C ILE A 989 10.11 2.24 27.31
N ARG A 990 11.38 2.63 27.21
CA ARG A 990 12.02 3.60 28.13
C ARG A 990 12.74 4.69 27.34
N ALA A 991 12.50 5.94 27.69
CA ALA A 991 13.26 7.07 27.17
C ALA A 991 14.37 7.46 28.15
N ASP A 992 15.55 7.74 27.61
CA ASP A 992 16.66 8.38 28.31
C ASP A 992 16.93 9.74 27.63
N PRO A 993 16.40 10.84 28.20
CA PRO A 993 16.59 12.17 27.65
C PRO A 993 18.05 12.65 27.65
N GLU A 994 18.86 12.22 28.62
CA GLU A 994 20.26 12.65 28.77
C GLU A 994 21.12 12.01 27.67
N ASP A 995 20.95 10.71 27.46
CA ASP A 995 21.61 9.97 26.40
C ASP A 995 20.94 10.16 25.02
N LYS A 996 19.77 10.81 25.00
CA LYS A 996 18.93 11.07 23.82
C LYS A 996 18.55 9.78 23.10
N LYS A 997 18.14 8.77 23.86
CA LYS A 997 17.80 7.43 23.36
C LYS A 997 16.40 7.01 23.78
N ILE A 998 15.77 6.19 22.97
CA ILE A 998 14.60 5.39 23.37
C ILE A 998 14.96 3.91 23.21
N PHE A 999 14.76 3.14 24.27
CA PHE A 999 14.97 1.71 24.34
C PHE A 999 13.63 0.99 24.22
N ILE A 1000 13.57 -0.03 23.38
CA ILE A 1000 12.42 -0.91 23.20
C ILE A 1000 12.89 -2.35 23.43
N SER A 1001 12.31 -2.98 24.44
CA SER A 1001 12.59 -4.39 24.78
C SER A 1001 11.28 -5.17 24.65
N VAL A 1002 11.24 -6.23 23.84
CA VAL A 1002 10.04 -7.06 23.65
C VAL A 1002 10.30 -8.49 24.11
N SER A 1003 9.58 -8.95 25.13
CA SER A 1003 9.61 -10.36 25.60
C SER A 1003 8.30 -11.07 25.29
N GLY A 1004 8.31 -12.40 25.26
CA GLY A 1004 7.12 -13.22 24.97
C GLY A 1004 7.40 -14.28 23.92
N ARG A 1005 6.40 -14.66 23.13
CA ARG A 1005 6.51 -15.69 22.08
C ARG A 1005 7.40 -15.22 20.92
N GLU A 1006 8.49 -15.92 20.65
CA GLU A 1006 9.49 -15.54 19.63
C GLU A 1006 8.90 -15.17 18.25
N PRO A 1007 7.96 -15.93 17.65
CA PRO A 1007 7.43 -15.63 16.30
C PRO A 1007 6.70 -14.28 16.21
N THR A 1008 6.13 -13.82 17.32
CA THR A 1008 5.28 -12.62 17.37
C THR A 1008 5.98 -11.38 17.93
N ARG A 1009 7.18 -11.52 18.53
CA ARG A 1009 8.01 -10.37 18.99
C ARG A 1009 8.29 -9.38 17.87
N ARG A 1010 8.62 -9.89 16.68
CA ARG A 1010 8.90 -9.07 15.48
C ARG A 1010 7.67 -8.28 15.03
N VAL A 1011 6.50 -8.93 15.01
CA VAL A 1011 5.23 -8.29 14.62
C VAL A 1011 4.91 -7.17 15.60
N PHE A 1012 5.04 -7.43 16.91
CA PHE A 1012 4.76 -6.43 17.91
C PHE A 1012 5.75 -5.25 17.86
N LEU A 1013 7.04 -5.53 17.65
CA LEU A 1013 8.05 -4.49 17.43
C LEU A 1013 7.68 -3.63 16.20
N SER A 1014 7.22 -4.24 15.11
CA SER A 1014 6.76 -3.49 13.92
C SER A 1014 5.61 -2.54 14.22
N LEU A 1015 4.64 -2.94 15.04
CA LEU A 1015 3.53 -2.07 15.46
C LEU A 1015 4.02 -0.89 16.32
N ILE A 1016 4.95 -1.15 17.24
CA ILE A 1016 5.57 -0.11 18.06
C ILE A 1016 6.34 0.89 17.18
N ARG A 1017 7.11 0.39 16.20
CA ARG A 1017 7.88 1.23 15.26
C ARG A 1017 6.97 2.07 14.37
N ASP A 1018 5.81 1.57 13.93
CA ASP A 1018 4.84 2.34 13.15
C ASP A 1018 4.29 3.54 13.95
N THR A 1019 3.94 3.34 15.23
CA THR A 1019 3.50 4.44 16.11
C THR A 1019 4.59 5.50 16.29
N PHE A 1020 5.85 5.10 16.49
CA PHE A 1020 6.97 6.07 16.55
C PHE A 1020 7.16 6.80 15.22
N THR A 1021 7.06 6.10 14.10
CA THR A 1021 7.18 6.69 12.75
C THR A 1021 6.14 7.78 12.52
N LYS A 1022 4.89 7.58 12.96
CA LYS A 1022 3.82 8.61 12.93
C LYS A 1022 4.20 9.86 13.72
N ILE A 1023 4.82 9.68 14.89
CA ILE A 1023 5.28 10.80 15.73
C ILE A 1023 6.47 11.50 15.08
N HIS A 1024 7.49 10.76 14.62
CA HIS A 1024 8.68 11.33 13.97
C HIS A 1024 8.31 12.13 12.72
N ARG A 1025 7.38 11.65 11.90
CA ARG A 1025 6.84 12.37 10.72
C ARG A 1025 6.18 13.71 11.06
N SER A 1026 5.76 13.92 12.30
CA SER A 1026 5.19 15.20 12.74
C SER A 1026 6.24 16.27 13.06
N PHE A 1027 7.53 15.90 13.17
CA PHE A 1027 8.63 16.84 13.32
C PHE A 1027 9.39 16.98 12.00
N ALA A 1028 9.48 18.18 11.43
CA ALA A 1028 10.32 18.40 10.25
C ALA A 1028 11.81 18.29 10.62
N ASP A 1029 12.60 17.55 9.83
CA ASP A 1029 14.06 17.38 9.99
C ASP A 1029 14.52 16.74 11.33
N LEU A 1030 13.68 15.92 11.97
CA LEU A 1030 14.10 15.15 13.15
C LEU A 1030 15.04 14.00 12.74
N GLU A 1031 16.35 14.20 12.95
CA GLU A 1031 17.38 13.16 12.74
C GLU A 1031 17.26 12.04 13.79
N VAL A 1032 16.72 10.91 13.36
CA VAL A 1032 16.60 9.66 14.13
C VAL A 1032 17.38 8.56 13.42
N THR A 1033 18.18 7.81 14.19
CA THR A 1033 18.89 6.63 13.70
C THR A 1033 18.42 5.39 14.46
N GLU A 1034 18.37 4.27 13.77
CA GLU A 1034 17.85 2.99 14.28
C GLU A 1034 19.03 2.07 14.59
N TRP A 1035 19.00 1.43 15.75
CA TRP A 1035 20.15 0.66 16.24
C TRP A 1035 19.70 -0.69 16.81
N VAL A 1036 20.45 -1.73 16.47
CA VAL A 1036 20.22 -3.12 16.91
C VAL A 1036 21.41 -3.64 17.72
N PRO A 1037 21.21 -4.24 18.90
CA PRO A 1037 22.30 -4.79 19.69
C PRO A 1037 22.93 -6.03 19.06
N VAL A 1038 24.13 -6.35 19.49
CA VAL A 1038 24.86 -7.54 19.04
C VAL A 1038 24.37 -8.77 19.82
N PRO A 1039 23.83 -9.81 19.16
CA PRO A 1039 23.33 -11.00 19.84
C PRO A 1039 24.41 -11.66 20.72
N GLY A 1040 24.08 -11.94 21.99
CA GLY A 1040 25.00 -12.55 22.95
C GLY A 1040 26.03 -11.61 23.59
N TYR A 1041 26.05 -10.33 23.23
CA TYR A 1041 27.00 -9.33 23.76
C TYR A 1041 26.29 -8.04 24.18
N PRO A 1042 25.50 -8.04 25.28
CA PRO A 1042 24.67 -6.90 25.69
C PRO A 1042 25.50 -5.66 26.09
N ASP A 1043 26.75 -5.83 26.52
CA ASP A 1043 27.65 -4.74 26.90
C ASP A 1043 28.37 -4.10 25.68
N HIS A 1044 28.21 -4.67 24.48
CA HIS A 1044 28.78 -4.08 23.27
C HIS A 1044 27.85 -2.97 22.73
N PRO A 1045 28.39 -1.84 22.22
CA PRO A 1045 27.59 -0.83 21.54
C PRO A 1045 26.72 -1.43 20.43
N PRO A 1046 25.46 -0.99 20.25
CA PRO A 1046 24.63 -1.51 19.18
C PRO A 1046 25.18 -1.13 17.80
N LEU A 1047 24.67 -1.79 16.76
CA LEU A 1047 25.04 -1.59 15.36
C LEU A 1047 23.98 -0.73 14.66
N ASP A 1048 24.42 0.14 13.74
CA ASP A 1048 23.54 1.00 12.95
C ASP A 1048 22.74 0.12 11.98
N TYR A 1049 21.42 0.11 12.13
CA TYR A 1049 20.53 -0.71 11.32
C TYR A 1049 20.61 -0.34 9.84
N GLN A 1050 20.75 0.94 9.49
CA GLN A 1050 20.79 1.38 8.09
C GLN A 1050 22.09 0.98 7.39
N GLU A 1051 23.22 1.00 8.10
CA GLU A 1051 24.50 0.51 7.59
C GLU A 1051 24.44 -1.00 7.31
N LEU A 1052 23.83 -1.78 8.21
CA LEU A 1052 23.64 -3.23 8.01
C LEU A 1052 22.77 -3.53 6.77
N LEU A 1053 21.73 -2.72 6.52
CA LEU A 1053 20.92 -2.81 5.30
C LEU A 1053 21.73 -2.44 4.05
N GLY A 1054 22.57 -1.42 4.12
CA GLY A 1054 23.46 -1.01 3.03
C GLY A 1054 24.46 -2.11 2.65
N LEU A 1055 25.05 -2.77 3.64
CA LEU A 1055 25.95 -3.91 3.45
C LEU A 1055 25.22 -5.11 2.83
N GLU A 1056 24.04 -5.46 3.33
CA GLU A 1056 23.18 -6.50 2.72
C GLU A 1056 22.85 -6.12 1.25
N ALA A 1057 22.65 -4.83 0.96
CA ALA A 1057 22.36 -4.33 -0.38
C ALA A 1057 23.55 -4.41 -1.35
N MET A 1058 24.78 -4.30 -0.83
CA MET A 1058 26.04 -4.48 -1.56
C MET A 1058 26.42 -5.96 -1.74
N GLY A 1059 25.63 -6.90 -1.18
CA GLY A 1059 25.86 -8.34 -1.29
C GLY A 1059 26.77 -8.92 -0.21
N GLU A 1060 27.11 -8.15 0.83
CA GLU A 1060 27.91 -8.65 1.95
C GLU A 1060 27.09 -9.62 2.83
N LEU A 1061 27.71 -10.71 3.28
CA LEU A 1061 27.07 -11.74 4.10
C LEU A 1061 27.34 -11.60 5.60
N ASP A 1062 28.50 -11.05 5.96
CA ASP A 1062 28.99 -10.98 7.34
C ASP A 1062 29.44 -9.55 7.70
N TYR A 1063 29.13 -9.13 8.93
CA TYR A 1063 29.65 -7.90 9.52
C TYR A 1063 30.75 -8.20 10.56
N PRO A 1064 32.01 -7.80 10.32
CA PRO A 1064 33.10 -8.06 11.25
C PRO A 1064 33.11 -7.07 12.42
N ILE A 1065 33.02 -7.58 13.66
CA ILE A 1065 33.13 -6.77 14.88
C ILE A 1065 34.51 -6.97 15.50
N GLY A 1066 35.46 -6.12 15.11
CA GLY A 1066 36.86 -6.25 15.51
C GLY A 1066 37.11 -6.26 17.03
N LYS A 1067 36.32 -5.51 17.81
CA LYS A 1067 36.43 -5.47 19.28
C LYS A 1067 36.08 -6.81 19.94
N LEU A 1068 35.09 -7.51 19.39
CA LEU A 1068 34.63 -8.82 19.88
C LEU A 1068 35.35 -9.99 19.18
N ARG A 1069 36.07 -9.71 18.07
CA ARG A 1069 36.72 -10.71 17.20
C ARG A 1069 35.74 -11.75 16.66
N ILE A 1070 34.50 -11.33 16.40
CA ILE A 1070 33.45 -12.17 15.80
C ILE A 1070 33.03 -11.60 14.45
N LYS A 1071 32.42 -12.45 13.63
CA LYS A 1071 31.65 -12.06 12.44
C LYS A 1071 30.19 -12.35 12.73
N VAL A 1072 29.31 -11.37 12.49
CA VAL A 1072 27.87 -11.54 12.67
C VAL A 1072 27.24 -11.71 11.31
N ASN A 1073 26.44 -12.75 11.13
CA ASN A 1073 25.71 -12.96 9.87
C ASN A 1073 24.64 -11.88 9.71
N LEU A 1074 24.74 -11.09 8.64
CA LEU A 1074 23.88 -9.93 8.39
C LEU A 1074 22.42 -10.34 8.23
N ARG A 1075 22.15 -11.37 7.42
CA ARG A 1075 20.78 -11.84 7.14
C ARG A 1075 20.11 -12.39 8.40
N GLN A 1076 20.82 -13.21 9.17
CA GLN A 1076 20.29 -13.79 10.40
C GLN A 1076 19.96 -12.70 11.43
N LEU A 1077 20.83 -11.71 11.59
CA LEU A 1077 20.59 -10.57 12.47
C LEU A 1077 19.37 -9.76 12.01
N LEU A 1078 19.34 -9.35 10.75
CA LEU A 1078 18.26 -8.51 10.20
C LEU A 1078 16.91 -9.23 10.18
N ASN A 1079 16.88 -10.56 9.95
CA ASN A 1079 15.66 -11.37 9.95
C ASN A 1079 14.92 -11.39 11.30
N GLY A 1080 15.64 -11.18 12.40
CA GLY A 1080 15.04 -11.05 13.74
C GLY A 1080 14.22 -9.77 13.93
N TYR A 1081 14.49 -8.73 13.14
CA TYR A 1081 13.84 -7.41 13.25
C TYR A 1081 12.84 -7.14 12.13
N GLU A 1082 13.11 -7.63 10.93
CA GLU A 1082 12.28 -7.42 9.75
C GLU A 1082 12.43 -8.62 8.81
N SER A 1083 11.40 -9.06 8.08
CA SER A 1083 11.56 -10.21 7.17
C SER A 1083 12.30 -9.84 5.89
N LEU A 1084 12.96 -10.80 5.24
CA LEU A 1084 13.61 -10.58 3.94
C LEU A 1084 12.64 -10.00 2.90
N LYS A 1085 11.42 -10.53 2.83
CA LYS A 1085 10.35 -10.03 1.96
C LYS A 1085 10.00 -8.57 2.28
N SER A 1086 9.93 -8.19 3.55
CA SER A 1086 9.63 -6.81 3.95
C SER A 1086 10.81 -5.85 3.72
N ARG A 1087 12.07 -6.30 3.90
CA ARG A 1087 13.27 -5.51 3.59
C ARG A 1087 13.45 -5.31 2.09
N GLN A 1088 13.23 -6.35 1.29
CA GLN A 1088 13.16 -6.25 -0.16
C GLN A 1088 12.03 -5.32 -0.57
N HIS A 1089 10.81 -5.51 -0.03
CA HIS A 1089 9.68 -4.64 -0.32
C HIS A 1089 9.87 -3.20 0.14
N LYS A 1090 10.64 -2.89 1.21
CA LYS A 1090 11.02 -1.52 1.58
C LYS A 1090 12.20 -0.97 0.78
N ARG A 1091 13.13 -1.81 0.33
CA ARG A 1091 14.20 -1.44 -0.61
C ARG A 1091 13.60 -1.07 -1.97
N PHE A 1092 12.56 -1.80 -2.37
CA PHE A 1092 11.70 -1.45 -3.50
C PHE A 1092 10.83 -0.27 -3.12
N ALA A 1093 10.06 -0.23 -2.03
CA ALA A 1093 9.21 0.90 -1.62
C ALA A 1093 9.95 2.19 -1.25
N ASN A 1094 11.26 2.25 -1.01
CA ASN A 1094 12.01 3.51 -0.87
C ASN A 1094 12.62 3.96 -2.22
N ARG A 1095 12.90 3.02 -3.13
CA ARG A 1095 13.19 3.31 -4.55
C ARG A 1095 11.91 3.68 -5.30
N GLU A 1096 10.83 2.99 -5.01
CA GLU A 1096 9.44 3.13 -5.42
C GLU A 1096 8.71 4.19 -4.60
N GLU A 1097 9.09 4.65 -3.41
CA GLU A 1097 8.51 5.89 -2.85
C GLU A 1097 9.18 7.08 -3.54
N ARG A 1098 10.43 6.97 -4.01
CA ARG A 1098 11.00 7.95 -4.94
C ARG A 1098 10.50 7.80 -6.38
N TRP A 1099 10.09 6.61 -6.82
CA TRP A 1099 9.55 6.34 -8.17
C TRP A 1099 8.01 6.50 -8.26
N PHE A 1100 7.24 6.02 -7.29
CA PHE A 1100 5.77 6.12 -7.17
C PHE A 1100 5.28 7.42 -6.52
N GLN A 1101 6.08 8.18 -5.76
CA GLN A 1101 5.65 9.54 -5.38
C GLN A 1101 5.61 10.49 -6.59
N GLU A 1102 6.34 10.17 -7.67
CA GLU A 1102 6.36 10.98 -8.90
C GLU A 1102 5.55 10.35 -10.07
N GLU A 1103 5.28 9.04 -10.10
CA GLU A 1103 4.50 8.36 -11.19
C GLU A 1103 3.12 7.77 -10.80
N GLY A 1104 2.66 7.92 -9.55
CA GLY A 1104 1.40 7.33 -9.05
C GLY A 1104 0.10 7.78 -9.76
N LEU A 1105 0.16 8.82 -10.59
CA LEU A 1105 -0.96 9.30 -11.42
C LEU A 1105 -0.94 8.77 -12.86
N SER A 1106 0.24 8.44 -13.42
CA SER A 1106 0.37 8.06 -14.83
C SER A 1106 0.05 6.59 -15.08
N ARG A 1107 0.43 5.68 -14.18
CA ARG A 1107 0.18 4.23 -14.34
C ARG A 1107 -1.30 3.84 -14.21
N ARG A 1108 -2.08 4.61 -13.43
CA ARG A 1108 -3.54 4.47 -13.38
C ARG A 1108 -4.23 4.98 -14.65
N ILE A 1109 -3.62 5.94 -15.36
CA ILE A 1109 -4.15 6.48 -16.62
C ILE A 1109 -3.75 5.59 -17.80
N GLU A 1110 -2.59 4.95 -17.77
CA GLU A 1110 -2.11 4.08 -18.86
C GLU A 1110 -2.80 2.70 -18.88
N ILE A 1111 -3.08 2.11 -17.72
CA ILE A 1111 -3.91 0.89 -17.62
C ILE A 1111 -5.36 1.19 -18.02
N VAL A 1112 -5.90 2.35 -17.64
CA VAL A 1112 -7.26 2.77 -18.04
C VAL A 1112 -7.32 3.15 -19.53
N ASN A 1113 -6.27 3.75 -20.11
CA ASN A 1113 -6.23 4.13 -21.53
C ASN A 1113 -5.94 2.96 -22.48
N ASN A 1114 -5.16 1.94 -22.07
CA ASN A 1114 -4.98 0.72 -22.85
C ASN A 1114 -6.25 -0.16 -22.84
N ILE A 1115 -7.05 -0.10 -21.78
CA ILE A 1115 -8.40 -0.69 -21.74
C ILE A 1115 -9.40 0.13 -22.59
N TYR A 1116 -9.22 1.45 -22.72
CA TYR A 1116 -10.09 2.31 -23.54
C TYR A 1116 -9.78 2.27 -25.05
N ASN A 1117 -8.52 2.13 -25.48
CA ASN A 1117 -8.16 2.14 -26.90
C ASN A 1117 -8.43 0.82 -27.62
N THR A 1118 -8.54 -0.30 -26.90
CA THR A 1118 -8.95 -1.59 -27.49
C THR A 1118 -10.48 -1.65 -27.74
N ASN A 1119 -11.25 -0.72 -27.17
CA ASN A 1119 -12.71 -0.67 -27.26
C ASN A 1119 -13.28 0.38 -28.25
N GLN A 1120 -12.44 1.03 -29.07
CA GLN A 1120 -12.90 1.94 -30.15
C GLN A 1120 -13.28 1.23 -31.47
N GLN A 1121 -13.61 -0.07 -31.43
CA GLN A 1121 -14.39 -0.72 -32.48
C GLN A 1121 -15.66 -1.34 -31.89
N LYS A 1122 -16.61 -0.48 -31.48
CA LYS A 1122 -18.08 -0.64 -31.59
C LYS A 1122 -18.78 0.38 -30.69
N GLN A 1123 -19.28 1.46 -31.28
CA GLN A 1123 -20.17 2.41 -30.62
C GLN A 1123 -21.61 1.89 -30.59
N GLY A 1124 -22.29 2.06 -29.45
CA GLY A 1124 -23.73 1.93 -29.30
C GLY A 1124 -24.22 2.02 -27.85
N ASP A 1125 -24.47 3.24 -27.39
CA ASP A 1125 -25.32 3.70 -26.26
C ASP A 1125 -25.19 3.07 -24.87
N TYR A 1126 -24.70 3.83 -23.86
CA TYR A 1126 -25.24 3.86 -22.49
C TYR A 1126 -24.78 5.13 -21.72
N GLN A 1127 -25.67 5.66 -20.85
CA GLN A 1127 -25.46 6.79 -19.93
C GLN A 1127 -24.89 6.35 -18.57
N PRO A 1128 -24.26 7.26 -17.76
CA PRO A 1128 -23.45 6.89 -16.60
C PRO A 1128 -24.25 6.79 -15.30
N VAL A 1129 -23.91 5.81 -14.45
CA VAL A 1129 -24.29 5.76 -13.03
C VAL A 1129 -23.02 5.48 -12.20
N THR A 1130 -22.88 6.26 -11.13
CA THR A 1130 -21.79 6.38 -10.17
C THR A 1130 -21.72 5.23 -9.14
N GLU A 1131 -20.55 5.12 -8.48
CA GLU A 1131 -20.17 4.33 -7.29
C GLU A 1131 -19.54 2.94 -7.54
N ILE A 1132 -18.20 2.90 -7.47
CA ILE A 1132 -17.39 1.69 -7.26
C ILE A 1132 -16.61 1.85 -5.96
N THR A 1133 -16.96 1.03 -4.97
CA THR A 1133 -16.22 0.76 -3.74
C THR A 1133 -15.16 -0.32 -3.97
N ASN A 1134 -13.92 -0.04 -3.57
CA ASN A 1134 -12.82 -1.01 -3.56
C ASN A 1134 -13.01 -2.00 -2.40
N ASN A 1135 -13.45 -3.22 -2.70
CA ASN A 1135 -13.48 -4.34 -1.76
C ASN A 1135 -12.13 -5.09 -1.75
N ASN A 1136 -11.27 -4.75 -0.79
CA ASN A 1136 -10.09 -5.53 -0.43
C ASN A 1136 -10.52 -6.76 0.42
N GLN A 1137 -10.29 -7.96 -0.10
CA GLN A 1137 -10.40 -9.25 0.61
C GLN A 1137 -9.28 -9.45 1.67
N ARG A 1138 -9.16 -8.52 2.62
CA ARG A 1138 -8.48 -8.74 3.92
C ARG A 1138 -9.40 -8.52 5.11
N ALA A 1139 -10.64 -8.09 4.89
CA ALA A 1139 -11.60 -7.81 5.95
C ALA A 1139 -12.44 -9.03 6.41
N ASN A 1140 -12.47 -10.14 5.67
CA ASN A 1140 -13.32 -11.29 6.03
C ASN A 1140 -12.71 -12.30 7.01
N ILE A 1141 -11.43 -12.18 7.37
CA ILE A 1141 -10.82 -13.06 8.39
C ILE A 1141 -11.25 -12.64 9.81
N ALA A 1142 -11.51 -11.34 10.04
CA ALA A 1142 -11.99 -10.85 11.32
C ALA A 1142 -13.48 -11.15 11.57
N ASN A 1143 -14.28 -11.32 10.50
CA ASN A 1143 -15.72 -11.61 10.63
C ASN A 1143 -16.02 -13.11 10.78
N LEU A 1144 -15.22 -14.01 10.20
CA LEU A 1144 -15.38 -15.46 10.39
C LEU A 1144 -14.98 -15.95 11.80
N VAL A 1145 -14.04 -15.26 12.46
CA VAL A 1145 -13.68 -15.53 13.88
C VAL A 1145 -14.79 -15.08 14.85
N ASN A 1146 -15.63 -14.13 14.43
CA ASN A 1146 -16.76 -13.67 15.24
C ASN A 1146 -18.04 -14.50 15.01
N GLU A 1147 -18.26 -15.10 13.84
CA GLU A 1147 -19.41 -15.99 13.60
C GLU A 1147 -19.25 -17.39 14.21
N ALA A 1148 -18.02 -17.89 14.39
CA ALA A 1148 -17.76 -19.15 15.11
C ALA A 1148 -17.90 -19.05 16.64
N LYS A 1149 -18.01 -17.83 17.20
CA LYS A 1149 -18.23 -17.63 18.65
C LYS A 1149 -19.66 -17.93 19.10
N ASP A 1150 -20.64 -17.88 18.19
CA ASP A 1150 -22.06 -17.91 18.55
C ASP A 1150 -22.78 -19.25 18.30
N SER A 1151 -22.12 -20.27 17.73
CA SER A 1151 -22.76 -21.55 17.38
C SER A 1151 -22.54 -22.72 18.37
N ALA A 1152 -21.80 -22.54 19.46
CA ALA A 1152 -21.64 -23.59 20.49
C ALA A 1152 -22.59 -23.39 21.67
N GLN A 1153 -23.73 -24.09 21.70
CA GLN A 1153 -24.64 -24.07 22.85
C GLN A 1153 -24.01 -24.71 24.10
N VAL A 1154 -24.17 -24.03 25.24
CA VAL A 1154 -23.84 -24.55 26.57
C VAL A 1154 -25.08 -25.25 27.14
N THR A 1155 -25.10 -26.58 27.16
CA THR A 1155 -25.92 -27.30 28.15
C THR A 1155 -25.12 -27.40 29.44
N ALA A 1156 -25.46 -26.56 30.41
CA ALA A 1156 -24.90 -26.63 31.75
C ALA A 1156 -25.36 -27.92 32.44
N SER A 1157 -24.48 -28.91 32.51
CA SER A 1157 -24.62 -30.03 33.45
C SER A 1157 -23.25 -30.40 34.01
N ASN A 1158 -23.19 -30.41 35.34
CA ASN A 1158 -22.07 -30.72 36.22
C ASN A 1158 -20.91 -31.52 35.60
N PHE A 1159 -19.70 -31.00 35.80
CA PHE A 1159 -18.44 -31.67 35.47
C PHE A 1159 -18.33 -32.98 36.27
N THR A 1160 -18.48 -34.11 35.59
CA THR A 1160 -17.98 -35.40 36.04
C THR A 1160 -17.05 -35.92 34.96
N GLN A 1161 -15.74 -35.92 35.25
CA GLN A 1161 -14.78 -36.76 34.55
C GLN A 1161 -15.39 -38.16 34.45
N THR A 1162 -15.48 -38.75 33.26
CA THR A 1162 -16.07 -40.09 33.11
C THR A 1162 -15.34 -41.02 34.08
N SER A 1163 -16.12 -41.61 34.99
CA SER A 1163 -15.61 -42.31 36.17
C SER A 1163 -14.66 -43.44 35.76
N GLY A 1164 -13.35 -43.19 35.79
CA GLY A 1164 -12.33 -44.21 35.53
C GLY A 1164 -11.04 -43.74 34.84
N THR A 1165 -11.01 -42.60 34.14
CA THR A 1165 -9.84 -42.22 33.33
C THR A 1165 -8.76 -41.52 34.16
N SER A 1166 -7.58 -42.11 34.30
CA SER A 1166 -6.49 -41.53 35.10
C SER A 1166 -5.77 -40.40 34.35
N THR A 1167 -5.17 -39.43 35.06
CA THR A 1167 -4.35 -38.37 34.44
C THR A 1167 -3.20 -38.95 33.59
N ALA A 1168 -2.71 -40.13 33.94
CA ALA A 1168 -1.71 -40.85 33.16
C ALA A 1168 -2.23 -41.31 31.78
N ASP A 1169 -3.52 -41.67 31.69
CA ASP A 1169 -4.14 -42.07 30.42
C ASP A 1169 -4.36 -40.86 29.50
N LEU A 1170 -4.69 -39.69 30.06
CA LEU A 1170 -4.83 -38.43 29.30
C LEU A 1170 -3.49 -37.96 28.74
N LEU A 1171 -2.43 -38.02 29.55
CA LEU A 1171 -1.07 -37.66 29.09
C LEU A 1171 -0.55 -38.62 28.02
N LYS A 1172 -1.05 -39.87 27.98
CA LYS A 1172 -0.71 -40.82 26.92
C LYS A 1172 -1.29 -40.39 25.58
N ILE A 1173 -2.53 -39.91 25.56
CA ILE A 1173 -3.19 -39.37 24.35
C ILE A 1173 -2.47 -38.10 23.87
N ILE A 1174 -2.08 -37.21 24.77
CA ILE A 1174 -1.32 -35.99 24.41
C ILE A 1174 0.04 -36.33 23.78
N ASN A 1175 0.73 -37.36 24.27
CA ASN A 1175 1.98 -37.78 23.65
C ASN A 1175 1.77 -38.38 22.25
N ASN A 1176 0.66 -39.10 22.03
CA ASN A 1176 0.27 -39.54 20.69
C ASN A 1176 0.00 -38.32 19.78
N LEU A 1177 -0.77 -37.34 20.25
CA LEU A 1177 -1.01 -36.08 19.53
C LEU A 1177 0.31 -35.42 19.13
N ARG A 1178 1.28 -35.26 20.04
CA ARG A 1178 2.60 -34.70 19.69
C ARG A 1178 3.32 -35.51 18.61
N GLN A 1179 3.30 -36.84 18.70
CA GLN A 1179 3.94 -37.69 17.68
C GLN A 1179 3.25 -37.55 16.33
N THR A 1180 1.94 -37.58 16.30
CA THR A 1180 1.15 -37.46 15.07
C THR A 1180 1.31 -36.06 14.46
N ALA A 1181 1.37 -35.00 15.28
CA ALA A 1181 1.66 -33.65 14.84
C ALA A 1181 3.05 -33.45 14.24
N THR A 1182 4.02 -34.36 14.48
CA THR A 1182 5.33 -34.27 13.80
C THR A 1182 5.28 -34.54 12.30
N GLN A 1183 4.16 -35.11 11.83
CA GLN A 1183 3.93 -35.40 10.42
C GLN A 1183 3.24 -34.23 9.69
N PHE A 1184 2.93 -33.13 10.40
CA PHE A 1184 2.26 -31.95 9.84
C PHE A 1184 3.26 -30.98 9.17
N PRO A 1185 2.84 -30.21 8.14
CA PRO A 1185 3.67 -29.21 7.48
C PRO A 1185 4.28 -28.19 8.47
N GLN A 1186 5.55 -27.80 8.29
CA GLN A 1186 6.31 -26.99 9.25
C GLN A 1186 5.65 -25.65 9.60
N ASP A 1187 4.90 -25.07 8.68
CA ASP A 1187 4.21 -23.79 8.82
C ASP A 1187 2.97 -23.86 9.73
N VAL A 1188 2.38 -25.04 9.93
CA VAL A 1188 1.21 -25.27 10.83
C VAL A 1188 1.61 -26.09 12.06
N GLN A 1189 2.68 -26.88 11.96
CA GLN A 1189 3.18 -27.75 13.01
C GLN A 1189 3.54 -26.98 14.29
N GLU A 1190 4.16 -25.80 14.19
CA GLU A 1190 4.51 -25.00 15.37
C GLU A 1190 3.25 -24.56 16.14
N ASP A 1191 2.21 -24.11 15.44
CA ASP A 1191 0.95 -23.67 16.05
C ASP A 1191 0.19 -24.84 16.71
N ILE A 1192 0.18 -26.01 16.07
CA ILE A 1192 -0.45 -27.23 16.60
C ILE A 1192 0.28 -27.74 17.84
N ILE A 1193 1.62 -27.75 17.83
CA ILE A 1193 2.41 -28.19 18.99
C ILE A 1193 2.20 -27.23 20.17
N ILE A 1194 2.10 -25.92 19.93
CA ILE A 1194 1.75 -24.92 20.95
C ILE A 1194 0.38 -25.21 21.56
N ASP A 1195 -0.63 -25.53 20.74
CA ASP A 1195 -1.96 -25.83 21.24
C ASP A 1195 -2.02 -27.15 22.04
N ILE A 1196 -1.24 -28.17 21.65
CA ILE A 1196 -1.11 -29.43 22.43
C ILE A 1196 -0.42 -29.17 23.77
N GLU A 1197 0.60 -28.32 23.80
CA GLU A 1197 1.31 -27.91 25.01
C GLU A 1197 0.40 -27.21 26.02
N ASP A 1198 -0.44 -26.29 25.54
CA ASP A 1198 -1.44 -25.61 26.35
C ASP A 1198 -2.49 -26.59 26.92
N VAL A 1199 -2.92 -27.58 26.13
CA VAL A 1199 -3.83 -28.63 26.59
C VAL A 1199 -3.18 -29.53 27.65
N GLU A 1200 -1.90 -29.87 27.49
CA GLU A 1200 -1.13 -30.67 28.45
C GLU A 1200 -0.94 -29.94 29.78
N GLU A 1201 -0.63 -28.65 29.74
CA GLU A 1201 -0.43 -27.84 30.95
C GLU A 1201 -1.73 -27.76 31.77
N GLU A 1202 -2.88 -27.62 31.12
CA GLU A 1202 -4.17 -27.65 31.80
C GLU A 1202 -4.52 -29.05 32.32
N ILE A 1203 -4.21 -30.13 31.58
CA ILE A 1203 -4.49 -31.52 32.04
C ILE A 1203 -3.64 -31.91 33.25
N LYS A 1204 -2.43 -31.37 33.42
CA LYS A 1204 -1.58 -31.61 34.60
C LYS A 1204 -2.11 -30.97 35.88
N LYS A 1205 -3.01 -29.97 35.79
CA LYS A 1205 -3.67 -29.36 36.96
C LYS A 1205 -4.72 -30.31 37.54
N THR A 1206 -4.99 -30.19 38.85
CA THR A 1206 -6.07 -30.95 39.50
C THR A 1206 -7.43 -30.56 38.90
N ALA A 1207 -8.39 -31.48 38.86
CA ALA A 1207 -9.67 -31.28 38.16
C ALA A 1207 -10.41 -29.99 38.56
N GLU A 1208 -10.27 -29.55 39.81
CA GLU A 1208 -10.88 -28.32 40.35
C GLU A 1208 -10.19 -27.02 39.89
N GLN A 1209 -8.95 -27.09 39.37
CA GLN A 1209 -8.13 -25.95 38.96
C GLN A 1209 -7.97 -25.80 37.45
N ARG A 1210 -8.58 -26.69 36.65
CA ARG A 1210 -8.50 -26.65 35.18
C ARG A 1210 -9.36 -25.54 34.61
N ASN A 1211 -8.81 -24.75 33.69
CA ASN A 1211 -9.59 -23.74 32.97
C ASN A 1211 -10.34 -24.39 31.80
N ILE A 1212 -11.60 -24.79 32.06
CA ILE A 1212 -12.45 -25.50 31.09
C ILE A 1212 -12.70 -24.70 29.80
N PRO A 1213 -12.98 -23.37 29.84
CA PRO A 1213 -13.07 -22.56 28.62
C PRO A 1213 -11.79 -22.57 27.78
N ARG A 1214 -10.61 -22.50 28.41
CA ARG A 1214 -9.32 -22.55 27.71
C ARG A 1214 -9.07 -23.91 27.07
N LEU A 1215 -9.33 -24.99 27.80
CA LEU A 1215 -9.27 -26.37 27.28
C LEU A 1215 -10.20 -26.55 26.08
N LYS A 1216 -11.45 -26.09 26.16
CA LYS A 1216 -12.42 -26.17 25.06
C LYS A 1216 -11.94 -25.40 23.83
N LYS A 1217 -11.42 -24.19 24.01
CA LYS A 1217 -10.91 -23.35 22.92
C LYS A 1217 -9.71 -23.98 22.23
N ARG A 1218 -8.74 -24.49 22.99
CA ARG A 1218 -7.53 -25.12 22.46
C ARG A 1218 -7.82 -26.47 21.80
N LEU A 1219 -8.66 -27.31 22.39
CA LEU A 1219 -9.10 -28.55 21.76
C LEU A 1219 -9.90 -28.28 20.47
N ALA A 1220 -10.75 -27.25 20.43
CA ALA A 1220 -11.47 -26.86 19.21
C ALA A 1220 -10.52 -26.30 18.13
N ALA A 1221 -9.48 -25.57 18.52
CA ALA A 1221 -8.44 -25.10 17.61
C ALA A 1221 -7.64 -26.28 17.04
N LEU A 1222 -7.28 -27.27 17.86
CA LEU A 1222 -6.61 -28.50 17.42
C LEU A 1222 -7.47 -29.33 16.47
N VAL A 1223 -8.77 -29.49 16.75
CA VAL A 1223 -9.71 -30.15 15.82
C VAL A 1223 -9.82 -29.36 14.52
N THR A 1224 -9.93 -28.03 14.58
CA THR A 1224 -10.01 -27.16 13.39
C THR A 1224 -8.72 -27.21 12.58
N ALA A 1225 -7.57 -27.17 13.23
CA ALA A 1225 -6.26 -27.25 12.59
C ALA A 1225 -6.08 -28.62 11.92
N ALA A 1226 -6.47 -29.70 12.62
CA ALA A 1226 -6.51 -31.04 12.06
C ALA A 1226 -7.45 -31.12 10.85
N SER A 1227 -8.62 -30.47 10.88
CA SER A 1227 -9.54 -30.38 9.73
C SER A 1227 -8.99 -29.55 8.57
N MET A 1228 -8.21 -28.50 8.86
CA MET A 1228 -7.57 -27.67 7.83
C MET A 1228 -6.42 -28.39 7.11
N ILE A 1229 -5.76 -29.33 7.79
CA ILE A 1229 -4.69 -30.16 7.22
C ILE A 1229 -5.12 -31.60 6.92
N ALA A 1230 -6.40 -31.94 7.16
CA ALA A 1230 -6.94 -33.29 6.97
C ALA A 1230 -6.79 -33.80 5.53
N GLY A 1231 -6.80 -32.88 4.56
CA GLY A 1231 -6.58 -33.18 3.14
C GLY A 1231 -5.11 -33.23 2.68
N SER A 1232 -4.15 -32.93 3.57
CA SER A 1232 -2.71 -32.90 3.22
C SER A 1232 -1.84 -33.84 4.06
N VAL A 1233 -2.33 -34.35 5.20
CA VAL A 1233 -1.61 -35.34 6.03
C VAL A 1233 -2.53 -36.46 6.50
N ALA A 1234 -2.24 -37.71 6.10
CA ALA A 1234 -3.04 -38.89 6.44
C ALA A 1234 -3.25 -39.10 7.96
N ALA A 1235 -2.29 -38.64 8.77
CA ALA A 1235 -2.32 -38.75 10.23
C ALA A 1235 -3.24 -37.71 10.91
N ALA A 1236 -3.78 -36.74 10.17
CA ALA A 1236 -4.62 -35.67 10.70
C ALA A 1236 -6.00 -36.15 11.17
N ASN A 1237 -6.56 -37.21 10.56
CA ASN A 1237 -7.79 -37.84 11.04
C ASN A 1237 -7.55 -38.60 12.36
N GLU A 1238 -6.44 -39.35 12.46
CA GLU A 1238 -6.03 -40.01 13.72
C GLU A 1238 -5.75 -38.97 14.82
N PHE A 1239 -5.13 -37.84 14.45
CA PHE A 1239 -4.93 -36.72 15.35
C PHE A 1239 -6.26 -36.10 15.80
N ALA A 1240 -7.20 -35.82 14.88
CA ALA A 1240 -8.51 -35.28 15.22
C ALA A 1240 -9.30 -36.24 16.14
N ASP A 1241 -9.25 -37.55 15.87
CA ASP A 1241 -9.87 -38.58 16.70
C ASP A 1241 -9.25 -38.62 18.11
N ASP A 1242 -7.92 -38.52 18.22
CA ASP A 1242 -7.23 -38.42 19.50
C ASP A 1242 -7.59 -37.13 20.26
N VAL A 1243 -7.77 -35.99 19.58
CA VAL A 1243 -8.22 -34.73 20.20
C VAL A 1243 -9.67 -34.84 20.68
N ILE A 1244 -10.55 -35.50 19.92
CA ILE A 1244 -11.95 -35.74 20.28
C ILE A 1244 -12.06 -36.74 21.44
N ASP A 1245 -11.28 -37.82 21.43
CA ASP A 1245 -11.19 -38.78 22.55
C ASP A 1245 -10.69 -38.08 23.81
N LEU A 1246 -9.66 -37.23 23.69
CA LEU A 1246 -9.16 -36.41 24.79
C LEU A 1246 -10.25 -35.49 25.34
N GLY A 1247 -10.98 -34.78 24.47
CA GLY A 1247 -12.12 -33.92 24.80
C GLY A 1247 -13.21 -34.66 25.56
N SER A 1248 -13.64 -35.82 25.05
CA SER A 1248 -14.68 -36.64 25.67
C SER A 1248 -14.30 -37.11 27.09
N LYS A 1249 -13.03 -37.51 27.29
CA LYS A 1249 -12.50 -37.97 28.59
C LYS A 1249 -12.33 -36.84 29.61
N VAL A 1250 -12.25 -35.59 29.17
CA VAL A 1250 -12.27 -34.40 30.04
C VAL A 1250 -13.65 -33.72 30.11
N GLY A 1251 -14.70 -34.34 29.56
CA GLY A 1251 -16.08 -33.86 29.65
C GLY A 1251 -16.39 -32.66 28.75
N ILE A 1252 -15.63 -32.49 27.66
CA ILE A 1252 -15.83 -31.44 26.65
C ILE A 1252 -16.27 -32.11 25.36
N GLU A 1253 -17.54 -31.91 25.00
CA GLU A 1253 -18.08 -32.40 23.74
C GLU A 1253 -17.57 -31.50 22.60
N LEU A 1254 -16.75 -32.08 21.72
CA LEU A 1254 -16.21 -31.42 20.53
C LEU A 1254 -16.96 -31.98 19.33
N GLN A 1255 -17.62 -31.11 18.58
CA GLN A 1255 -18.14 -31.47 17.26
C GLN A 1255 -17.09 -31.05 16.24
N LEU A 1256 -16.77 -31.93 15.30
CA LEU A 1256 -16.06 -31.53 14.09
C LEU A 1256 -16.85 -30.39 13.44
N PRO A 1257 -16.20 -29.30 12.99
CA PRO A 1257 -16.88 -28.32 12.17
C PRO A 1257 -17.57 -29.05 11.03
N SER A 1258 -18.86 -28.81 10.79
CA SER A 1258 -19.47 -29.24 9.53
C SER A 1258 -18.64 -28.60 8.42
N ALA A 1259 -17.91 -29.44 7.67
CA ALA A 1259 -16.92 -29.00 6.71
C ALA A 1259 -17.52 -27.93 5.78
N PRO A 1260 -16.82 -26.79 5.56
CA PRO A 1260 -17.14 -25.88 4.48
C PRO A 1260 -17.14 -26.59 3.13
#